data_AF-A0A524QW84-F1
#
_entry.id   AF-A0A524QW84-F1
#
_cell.length_a   1.000
_cell.length_b   1.000
_cell.length_c   1.000
_cell.angle_alpha   90.00
_cell.angle_beta   90.00
_cell.angle_gamma   90.00
#
_symmetry.space_group_name_H-M   'P 1'
#
loop_
_entity.id
_entity.type
_entity.pdbx_description
1 polymer ?
#
loop_
_entity_poly.entity_id
_entity_poly.type
_entity_poly.pdbx_seq_one_letter_code
_entity_poly.pdbx_strand_id
1 'polypeptide(L)'
;MPFITEDTHLGHPDTDTDFFVRLPGQWDDNDTGSIAFSDASDRVTWTAHGLPAGTEVIFSEDGGTLPTNIVPGVVYYVLNPDTNDFQISISPGGAALDFGSNGSGTILYALAGSIFEIPHFFTETEILELGFAQSLDVMTLTHVNRPAWELRRRGPTDWVVGEVAFNNLPAPANVVVTPRFGFGIDVASVTAATPAVITLAEPHSLGAAGTYVVGFVQDVADIPDGLYQLAPVVDTVQMEVLTLEGRDEVTSSVTTLGANPRIFPADGGQAEDAVQTYVVTALDAVGNESPRSAEVEVTNFILAQGAFNTVTWDAVAGATRYRVYKKEVGILAFIGAVEATDPLTLKDDNIGPDGALTAPIVDDSLREVEIVTFDTTNHRVLWSSHGFQAGTPIVFRSTGTLPTALIPYSTYFVLNPRTDSFEVTDDTGLMLAMTGVDVEEIHEATAGTFPASVAYFEQRRVFAGSLIARRTMWMTRTGTEADMTYRIPTVASDRISAPVAARLGDSIRHIVPLSQLMILSNATEYRVTPINDDAITPDSISVRPESFVSASKATPEVVNNVGIAAAARGGHVREFGFQRQVVSSYITGDLSIRTPDLFDGFTIDQIAYSKAPLPIVWFASSSGQGLALTYAPEEQIGSWAHMVTAGTIESVASVPEDMEDHLYLMVNRAGVRQVERMGALDFGGAIEDARFVDNGVAYDGAPTTAIWAPHLEGQSVVALADGLAVTGLTVTGGYATLPTPASKVALGLAYTARIEGLPLYMAIPGLGGDRQKNVNAVRVRVVDS
;
A
#
# COMPACT_ATOMS: atom_id res chain seq x y z
N MET A 1 14.10 -3.72 -5.75
CA MET A 1 12.97 -3.46 -6.67
C MET A 1 13.55 -3.11 -8.03
N PRO A 2 12.81 -3.18 -9.17
CA PRO A 2 13.23 -2.36 -10.32
C PRO A 2 13.51 -0.96 -9.78
N PHE A 3 14.67 -0.40 -10.11
CA PHE A 3 15.29 0.66 -9.34
C PHE A 3 14.35 1.80 -9.02
N ILE A 4 14.44 2.22 -7.77
CA ILE A 4 13.72 3.36 -7.27
C ILE A 4 14.81 4.32 -6.82
N THR A 5 14.97 5.44 -7.51
CA THR A 5 15.85 6.56 -7.16
C THR A 5 15.32 7.82 -7.80
N GLU A 6 15.51 8.99 -7.19
CA GLU A 6 15.37 10.27 -7.87
C GLU A 6 16.52 10.37 -8.91
N ASP A 7 16.21 10.63 -10.19
CA ASP A 7 17.24 10.64 -11.25
C ASP A 7 18.11 11.90 -11.22
N THR A 8 19.40 11.70 -11.51
CA THR A 8 20.21 12.69 -12.23
C THR A 8 21.10 11.94 -13.23
N HIS A 9 20.55 11.48 -14.37
CA HIS A 9 21.06 11.66 -15.73
C HIS A 9 20.34 10.80 -16.79
N LEU A 10 19.54 11.47 -17.64
CA LEU A 10 19.70 11.51 -19.09
C LEU A 10 19.64 12.96 -19.60
N GLY A 11 20.63 13.78 -19.24
CA GLY A 11 20.89 15.07 -19.90
C GLY A 11 19.85 16.20 -19.71
N HIS A 12 18.81 16.01 -18.90
CA HIS A 12 17.90 17.07 -18.44
C HIS A 12 18.16 17.37 -16.95
N PRO A 13 18.24 18.64 -16.52
CA PRO A 13 18.22 18.97 -15.10
C PRO A 13 16.77 18.79 -14.62
N ASP A 14 16.43 17.62 -14.09
CA ASP A 14 15.15 17.42 -13.42
C ASP A 14 15.30 17.19 -11.92
N THR A 15 14.25 17.59 -11.19
CA THR A 15 14.12 17.54 -9.74
C THR A 15 12.99 16.61 -9.30
N ASP A 16 12.50 15.75 -10.20
CA ASP A 16 11.27 14.98 -10.00
C ASP A 16 11.48 13.57 -9.42
N THR A 17 10.47 13.10 -8.69
CA THR A 17 10.48 11.85 -7.91
C THR A 17 9.65 10.75 -8.58
N ASP A 18 10.26 9.96 -9.47
CA ASP A 18 9.55 8.96 -10.29
C ASP A 18 10.05 7.50 -10.09
N PHE A 19 9.14 6.54 -10.27
CA PHE A 19 9.46 5.11 -10.38
C PHE A 19 9.76 4.73 -11.83
N PHE A 20 10.77 3.89 -12.07
CA PHE A 20 11.10 3.42 -13.42
C PHE A 20 10.62 1.98 -13.70
N VAL A 21 9.91 1.78 -14.80
CA VAL A 21 9.54 0.46 -15.33
C VAL A 21 10.04 0.32 -16.77
N ARG A 22 10.78 -0.75 -17.07
CA ARG A 22 11.24 -1.01 -18.43
C ARG A 22 10.10 -1.62 -19.26
N LEU A 23 9.71 -0.99 -20.38
CA LEU A 23 8.72 -1.52 -21.32
C LEU A 23 9.37 -1.99 -22.62
N PRO A 24 8.95 -3.13 -23.20
CA PRO A 24 9.44 -3.54 -24.52
C PRO A 24 8.94 -2.57 -25.59
N GLY A 25 9.87 -1.79 -26.16
CA GLY A 25 9.73 -0.99 -27.39
C GLY A 25 8.41 -0.22 -27.60
N GLN A 26 8.32 1.03 -27.11
CA GLN A 26 7.39 2.06 -27.65
C GLN A 26 7.72 3.48 -27.16
N TRP A 27 7.05 4.47 -27.78
CA TRP A 27 7.30 5.92 -27.85
C TRP A 27 6.64 6.70 -26.69
N ASP A 28 7.24 7.82 -26.30
CA ASP A 28 6.75 8.70 -25.22
C ASP A 28 5.83 9.81 -25.74
N ASP A 29 4.76 10.09 -24.99
CA ASP A 29 3.89 11.25 -25.14
C ASP A 29 4.24 12.31 -24.10
N ASN A 30 5.11 13.26 -24.48
CA ASN A 30 5.29 14.43 -23.65
C ASN A 30 4.03 15.30 -23.73
N ASP A 31 3.09 15.07 -22.80
CA ASP A 31 1.76 15.67 -22.74
C ASP A 31 1.76 17.17 -22.38
N THR A 32 2.92 17.86 -22.49
CA THR A 32 3.04 19.29 -22.15
C THR A 32 3.79 20.18 -23.15
N GLY A 33 4.37 19.65 -24.23
CA GLY A 33 5.14 20.45 -25.20
C GLY A 33 4.41 20.75 -26.51
N SER A 34 3.64 21.85 -26.60
CA SER A 34 3.11 22.32 -27.90
C SER A 34 4.26 22.73 -28.83
N ILE A 35 4.29 22.18 -30.06
CA ILE A 35 5.28 22.50 -31.10
C ILE A 35 4.66 23.36 -32.22
N ALA A 36 5.50 24.14 -32.88
CA ALA A 36 5.09 24.98 -34.01
C ALA A 36 5.84 24.62 -35.29
N PHE A 37 5.13 24.57 -36.42
CA PHE A 37 5.69 24.31 -37.74
C PHE A 37 5.75 25.60 -38.56
N SER A 38 6.91 25.87 -39.14
CA SER A 38 7.14 27.02 -40.03
C SER A 38 7.39 26.57 -41.47
N ASP A 39 6.50 26.93 -42.40
CA ASP A 39 6.64 26.67 -43.85
C ASP A 39 7.70 27.52 -44.53
N ALA A 40 8.04 28.67 -43.95
CA ALA A 40 9.08 29.54 -44.49
C ALA A 40 10.49 28.96 -44.34
N SER A 41 10.68 28.08 -43.36
CA SER A 41 11.97 27.49 -42.99
C SER A 41 11.99 25.97 -43.03
N ASP A 42 10.84 25.32 -43.22
CA ASP A 42 10.64 23.87 -43.09
C ASP A 42 11.20 23.33 -41.76
N ARG A 43 10.96 24.05 -40.66
CA ARG A 43 11.48 23.73 -39.32
C ARG A 43 10.36 23.60 -38.30
N VAL A 44 10.51 22.60 -37.44
CA VAL A 44 9.71 22.38 -36.24
C VAL A 44 10.39 23.14 -35.11
N THR A 45 9.69 24.09 -34.50
CA THR A 45 10.17 24.83 -33.33
C THR A 45 9.73 24.10 -32.08
N TRP A 46 10.71 23.71 -31.27
CA TRP A 46 10.53 23.12 -29.97
C TRP A 46 11.70 23.52 -29.06
N THR A 47 11.45 24.42 -28.11
CA THR A 47 12.47 25.00 -27.24
C THR A 47 13.19 23.91 -26.44
N ALA A 48 14.52 23.92 -26.49
CA ALA A 48 15.39 22.99 -25.75
C ALA A 48 15.09 21.49 -25.99
N HIS A 49 14.71 21.09 -27.21
CA HIS A 49 14.26 19.73 -27.50
C HIS A 49 15.30 18.61 -27.31
N GLY A 50 16.61 18.91 -27.32
CA GLY A 50 17.68 17.94 -27.05
C GLY A 50 17.87 16.80 -28.08
N LEU A 51 16.97 16.63 -29.04
CA LEU A 51 17.02 15.56 -30.05
C LEU A 51 18.23 15.66 -31.01
N PRO A 52 19.02 14.58 -31.18
CA PRO A 52 20.05 14.52 -32.21
C PRO A 52 19.50 14.27 -33.62
N ALA A 53 20.34 14.48 -34.64
CA ALA A 53 19.98 14.17 -36.02
C ALA A 53 19.81 12.66 -36.21
N GLY A 54 18.77 12.25 -36.95
CA GLY A 54 18.42 10.87 -37.19
C GLY A 54 17.41 10.28 -36.19
N THR A 55 17.07 11.00 -35.11
CA THR A 55 16.02 10.59 -34.18
C THR A 55 14.69 10.46 -34.89
N GLU A 56 13.95 9.40 -34.61
CA GLU A 56 12.61 9.23 -35.14
C GLU A 56 11.59 10.04 -34.33
N VAL A 57 10.60 10.63 -35.01
CA VAL A 57 9.54 11.44 -34.41
C VAL A 57 8.20 11.19 -35.12
N ILE A 58 7.10 11.32 -34.40
CA ILE A 58 5.72 11.23 -34.89
C ILE A 58 4.97 12.49 -34.43
N PHE A 59 4.04 12.98 -35.24
CA PHE A 59 3.23 14.15 -34.90
C PHE A 59 1.75 13.78 -34.75
N SER A 60 1.04 14.50 -33.86
CA SER A 60 -0.41 14.40 -33.70
C SER A 60 -1.07 15.78 -33.88
N GLU A 61 -2.36 15.78 -34.19
CA GLU A 61 -3.18 17.01 -34.30
C GLU A 61 -3.67 17.51 -32.92
N ASP A 62 -3.28 16.85 -31.83
CA ASP A 62 -3.65 17.31 -30.49
C ASP A 62 -3.00 18.67 -30.21
N GLY A 63 -3.80 19.63 -29.74
CA GLY A 63 -3.35 21.00 -29.49
C GLY A 63 -3.12 21.87 -30.74
N GLY A 64 -3.53 21.43 -31.95
CA GLY A 64 -3.29 22.23 -33.16
C GLY A 64 -3.88 21.72 -34.47
N THR A 65 -3.33 22.22 -35.58
CA THR A 65 -3.58 21.69 -36.94
C THR A 65 -2.23 21.51 -37.60
N LEU A 66 -1.92 20.28 -38.00
CA LEU A 66 -0.65 19.95 -38.62
C LEU A 66 -0.52 20.57 -40.04
N PRO A 67 0.71 20.84 -40.50
CA PRO A 67 0.96 21.23 -41.87
C PRO A 67 0.40 20.26 -42.92
N THR A 68 0.09 20.79 -44.10
CA THR A 68 -0.56 20.04 -45.20
C THR A 68 0.18 18.75 -45.59
N ASN A 69 1.51 18.75 -45.53
CA ASN A 69 2.34 17.61 -45.92
C ASN A 69 2.78 16.72 -44.73
N ILE A 70 2.29 17.01 -43.53
CA ILE A 70 2.53 16.19 -42.34
C ILE A 70 1.26 15.41 -42.03
N VAL A 71 1.40 14.08 -42.02
CA VAL A 71 0.29 13.18 -41.75
C VAL A 71 0.42 12.70 -40.30
N PRO A 72 -0.62 12.85 -39.46
CA PRO A 72 -0.56 12.40 -38.08
C PRO A 72 -0.30 10.89 -38.02
N GLY A 73 0.52 10.47 -37.06
CA GLY A 73 0.87 9.05 -36.87
C GLY A 73 1.88 8.46 -37.87
N VAL A 74 2.45 9.28 -38.78
CA VAL A 74 3.54 8.87 -39.67
C VAL A 74 4.89 9.14 -39.01
N VAL A 75 5.85 8.22 -39.18
CA VAL A 75 7.23 8.36 -38.67
C VAL A 75 8.04 9.27 -39.60
N TYR A 76 8.74 10.22 -38.99
CA TYR A 76 9.70 11.12 -39.60
C TYR A 76 11.05 11.06 -38.89
N TYR A 77 12.10 11.60 -39.50
CA TYR A 77 13.46 11.58 -38.97
C TYR A 77 14.01 13.01 -38.80
N VAL A 78 14.56 13.34 -37.62
CA VAL A 78 15.15 14.65 -37.31
C VAL A 78 16.37 14.92 -38.19
N LEU A 79 16.46 16.12 -38.74
CA LEU A 79 17.55 16.62 -39.56
C LEU A 79 17.97 18.02 -39.11
N ASN A 80 19.26 18.33 -39.24
CA ASN A 80 19.83 19.65 -38.96
C ASN A 80 19.31 20.27 -37.64
N PRO A 81 19.38 19.54 -36.50
CA PRO A 81 18.89 20.06 -35.22
C PRO A 81 19.76 21.22 -34.75
N ASP A 82 19.12 22.24 -34.21
CA ASP A 82 19.73 23.30 -33.41
C ASP A 82 19.17 23.21 -31.97
N THR A 83 19.40 24.21 -31.11
CA THR A 83 18.95 24.13 -29.70
C THR A 83 17.43 24.15 -29.53
N ASN A 84 16.70 24.80 -30.45
CA ASN A 84 15.27 25.08 -30.27
C ASN A 84 14.41 24.71 -31.49
N ASP A 85 15.01 24.11 -32.51
CA ASP A 85 14.31 23.73 -33.73
C ASP A 85 15.09 22.67 -34.54
N PHE A 86 14.40 22.02 -35.47
CA PHE A 86 14.97 21.03 -36.37
C PHE A 86 14.14 20.89 -37.65
N GLN A 87 14.74 20.31 -38.71
CA GLN A 87 14.02 19.85 -39.91
C GLN A 87 13.67 18.37 -39.80
N ILE A 88 12.79 17.86 -40.67
CA ILE A 88 12.43 16.44 -40.69
C ILE A 88 12.50 15.83 -42.09
N SER A 89 12.66 14.51 -42.20
CA SER A 89 12.56 13.75 -43.46
C SER A 89 11.70 12.49 -43.34
N ILE A 90 11.24 11.96 -44.47
CA ILE A 90 10.43 10.72 -44.55
C ILE A 90 11.28 9.43 -44.55
N SER A 91 12.60 9.56 -44.60
CA SER A 91 13.55 8.44 -44.55
C SER A 91 14.78 8.84 -43.72
N PRO A 92 15.50 7.88 -43.10
CA PRO A 92 16.71 8.19 -42.34
C PRO A 92 17.75 8.90 -43.22
N GLY A 93 18.22 10.08 -42.80
CA GLY A 93 19.21 10.87 -43.55
C GLY A 93 18.73 11.38 -44.93
N GLY A 94 17.42 11.39 -45.17
CA GLY A 94 16.82 11.83 -46.43
C GLY A 94 16.88 13.34 -46.67
N ALA A 95 16.23 13.81 -47.73
CA ALA A 95 16.04 15.24 -47.95
C ALA A 95 15.02 15.81 -46.96
N ALA A 96 15.21 17.07 -46.54
CA ALA A 96 14.25 17.78 -45.69
C ALA A 96 12.87 17.85 -46.37
N LEU A 97 11.81 17.62 -45.59
CA LEU A 97 10.43 17.64 -46.02
C LEU A 97 9.90 19.08 -46.09
N ASP A 98 9.28 19.44 -47.20
CA ASP A 98 8.53 20.69 -47.36
C ASP A 98 7.17 20.56 -46.66
N PHE A 99 6.87 21.47 -45.73
CA PHE A 99 5.66 21.40 -44.89
C PHE A 99 4.39 21.86 -45.63
N GLY A 100 4.55 22.70 -46.66
CA GLY A 100 3.45 23.23 -47.48
C GLY A 100 2.53 24.26 -46.78
N SER A 101 2.47 24.28 -45.46
CA SER A 101 1.76 25.29 -44.66
C SER A 101 2.29 25.37 -43.23
N ASN A 102 2.12 26.51 -42.57
CA ASN A 102 2.31 26.60 -41.12
C ASN A 102 1.32 25.70 -40.36
N GLY A 103 1.67 25.34 -39.14
CA GLY A 103 0.81 24.51 -38.28
C GLY A 103 1.30 24.45 -36.84
N SER A 104 0.55 23.75 -36.00
CA SER A 104 0.92 23.41 -34.62
C SER A 104 0.42 22.00 -34.29
N GLY A 105 1.01 21.38 -33.28
CA GLY A 105 0.56 20.07 -32.80
C GLY A 105 1.39 19.62 -31.61
N THR A 106 1.34 18.32 -31.33
CA THR A 106 2.21 17.64 -30.38
C THR A 106 3.16 16.70 -31.12
N ILE A 107 4.25 16.36 -30.45
CA ILE A 107 5.29 15.46 -30.95
C ILE A 107 5.46 14.28 -30.00
N LEU A 108 5.55 13.09 -30.58
CA LEU A 108 6.01 11.88 -29.92
C LEU A 108 7.41 11.58 -30.47
N TYR A 109 8.36 11.27 -29.61
CA TYR A 109 9.70 10.90 -30.04
C TYR A 109 10.17 9.67 -29.28
N ALA A 110 11.05 8.90 -29.90
CA ALA A 110 11.67 7.79 -29.21
C ALA A 110 12.63 8.38 -28.17
N LEU A 111 12.29 8.26 -26.88
CA LEU A 111 13.29 8.43 -25.82
C LEU A 111 14.45 7.47 -26.10
N ALA A 112 15.66 7.91 -25.81
CA ALA A 112 16.80 7.01 -25.77
C ALA A 112 16.66 6.10 -24.53
N GLY A 113 15.75 5.13 -24.57
CA GLY A 113 15.49 4.24 -23.44
C GLY A 113 14.07 3.69 -23.43
N SER A 114 13.96 2.40 -23.16
CA SER A 114 12.75 1.60 -23.01
C SER A 114 12.09 1.79 -21.63
N ILE A 115 11.97 3.01 -21.10
CA ILE A 115 11.64 3.26 -19.68
C ILE A 115 10.34 4.09 -19.58
N PHE A 116 9.45 3.67 -18.68
CA PHE A 116 8.17 4.31 -18.33
C PHE A 116 8.25 4.79 -16.87
N GLU A 117 7.95 6.07 -16.65
CA GLU A 117 8.05 6.75 -15.35
C GLU A 117 6.68 6.86 -14.68
N ILE A 118 6.63 6.64 -13.37
CA ILE A 118 5.40 6.71 -12.58
C ILE A 118 5.62 7.62 -11.37
N PRO A 119 4.88 8.73 -11.26
CA PRO A 119 5.05 9.68 -10.16
C PRO A 119 4.68 9.07 -8.82
N HIS A 120 5.42 9.47 -7.79
CA HIS A 120 5.22 8.98 -6.43
C HIS A 120 5.54 10.02 -5.36
N PHE A 121 5.20 9.71 -4.11
CA PHE A 121 5.35 10.65 -3.00
C PHE A 121 6.48 10.30 -2.01
N PHE A 122 7.22 9.21 -2.22
CA PHE A 122 8.31 8.78 -1.33
C PHE A 122 9.57 9.62 -1.55
N THR A 123 10.29 9.96 -0.48
CA THR A 123 11.60 10.65 -0.59
C THR A 123 12.73 9.66 -0.91
N GLU A 124 13.85 10.15 -1.44
CA GLU A 124 15.08 9.36 -1.67
C GLU A 124 15.47 8.43 -0.49
N THR A 125 15.36 8.93 0.75
CA THR A 125 15.70 8.12 1.95
C THR A 125 14.66 7.05 2.26
N GLU A 126 13.37 7.34 2.04
CA GLU A 126 12.29 6.38 2.30
C GLU A 126 12.27 5.25 1.29
N ILE A 127 12.59 5.57 0.03
CA ILE A 127 12.70 4.63 -1.09
C ILE A 127 13.60 3.44 -0.76
N LEU A 128 14.76 3.71 -0.16
CA LEU A 128 15.74 2.68 0.20
C LEU A 128 15.29 1.83 1.39
N GLU A 129 14.27 2.27 2.13
CA GLU A 129 13.72 1.58 3.31
C GLU A 129 12.33 0.98 3.07
N LEU A 130 11.84 0.98 1.82
CA LEU A 130 10.54 0.42 1.48
C LEU A 130 10.49 -1.09 1.72
N GLY A 131 9.59 -1.53 2.59
CA GLY A 131 9.14 -2.92 2.65
C GLY A 131 8.10 -3.16 1.56
N PHE A 132 8.20 -4.28 0.83
CA PHE A 132 7.28 -4.57 -0.26
C PHE A 132 6.92 -6.05 -0.35
N ALA A 133 5.74 -6.32 -0.89
CA ALA A 133 5.31 -7.66 -1.26
C ALA A 133 4.46 -7.59 -2.53
N GLN A 134 4.77 -8.47 -3.49
CA GLN A 134 4.03 -8.55 -4.74
C GLN A 134 3.07 -9.73 -4.75
N SER A 135 1.85 -9.49 -5.23
CA SER A 135 0.86 -10.50 -5.58
C SER A 135 0.31 -10.15 -6.95
N LEU A 136 0.59 -10.97 -7.96
CA LEU A 136 0.18 -10.73 -9.35
C LEU A 136 0.61 -9.34 -9.84
N ASP A 137 -0.35 -8.57 -10.37
CA ASP A 137 -0.18 -7.21 -10.91
C ASP A 137 -0.25 -6.12 -9.81
N VAL A 138 -0.18 -6.49 -8.53
CA VAL A 138 -0.23 -5.55 -7.40
C VAL A 138 1.01 -5.73 -6.52
N MET A 139 1.76 -4.65 -6.33
CA MET A 139 2.83 -4.58 -5.35
C MET A 139 2.38 -3.69 -4.19
N THR A 140 2.34 -4.24 -2.99
CA THR A 140 2.08 -3.47 -1.77
C THR A 140 3.40 -2.92 -1.24
N LEU A 141 3.44 -1.62 -0.96
CA LEU A 141 4.57 -0.87 -0.43
C LEU A 141 4.27 -0.42 1.00
N THR A 142 5.25 -0.46 1.87
CA THR A 142 5.13 -0.09 3.28
C THR A 142 6.36 0.69 3.75
N HIS A 143 6.14 1.70 4.58
CA HIS A 143 7.19 2.48 5.21
C HIS A 143 6.71 2.98 6.57
N VAL A 144 7.61 3.12 7.55
CA VAL A 144 7.24 3.56 8.90
C VAL A 144 6.52 4.93 8.94
N ASN A 145 6.83 5.80 7.98
CA ASN A 145 6.28 7.16 7.91
C ASN A 145 5.14 7.30 6.90
N ARG A 146 4.75 6.24 6.20
CA ARG A 146 3.71 6.29 5.16
C ARG A 146 2.67 5.20 5.38
N PRO A 147 1.37 5.43 5.10
CA PRO A 147 0.39 4.35 5.08
C PRO A 147 0.80 3.27 4.08
N ALA A 148 0.14 2.11 4.10
CA ALA A 148 0.41 1.11 3.06
C ALA A 148 -0.05 1.64 1.70
N TRP A 149 0.77 1.48 0.66
CA TRP A 149 0.47 1.86 -0.72
C TRP A 149 0.44 0.64 -1.63
N GLU A 150 -0.15 0.80 -2.80
CA GLU A 150 -0.14 -0.19 -3.87
C GLU A 150 0.31 0.45 -5.18
N LEU A 151 1.28 -0.19 -5.82
CA LEU A 151 1.60 -0.01 -7.23
C LEU A 151 0.85 -1.10 -8.01
N ARG A 152 -0.12 -0.70 -8.82
CA ARG A 152 -1.00 -1.58 -9.58
C ARG A 152 -0.73 -1.45 -11.07
N ARG A 153 -0.49 -2.58 -11.73
CA ARG A 153 -0.41 -2.67 -13.18
C ARG A 153 -1.80 -3.01 -13.75
N ARG A 154 -2.37 -2.10 -14.54
CA ARG A 154 -3.63 -2.30 -15.28
C ARG A 154 -3.39 -2.65 -16.74
N GLY A 155 -2.23 -2.26 -17.27
CA GLY A 155 -1.78 -2.58 -18.61
C GLY A 155 -0.25 -2.45 -18.73
N PRO A 156 0.31 -2.63 -19.93
CA PRO A 156 1.74 -2.41 -20.17
C PRO A 156 2.20 -1.00 -19.79
N THR A 157 1.43 0.03 -20.15
CA THR A 157 1.69 1.46 -19.88
C THR A 157 0.68 2.09 -18.92
N ASP A 158 -0.25 1.30 -18.35
CA ASP A 158 -1.23 1.80 -17.38
C ASP A 158 -0.86 1.26 -16.01
N TRP A 159 -0.20 2.10 -15.23
CA TRP A 159 0.20 1.84 -13.85
C TRP A 159 -0.37 2.92 -12.96
N VAL A 160 -0.86 2.51 -11.79
CA VAL A 160 -1.46 3.42 -10.82
C VAL A 160 -0.84 3.16 -9.45
N VAL A 161 -0.43 4.25 -8.79
CA VAL A 161 0.03 4.24 -7.40
C VAL A 161 -1.05 4.86 -6.53
N GLY A 162 -1.42 4.21 -5.42
CA GLY A 162 -2.42 4.71 -4.49
C GLY A 162 -2.34 4.08 -3.10
N GLU A 163 -2.88 4.74 -2.09
CA GLU A 163 -3.00 4.18 -0.73
C GLU A 163 -3.87 2.91 -0.75
N VAL A 164 -3.54 1.92 0.10
CA VAL A 164 -4.36 0.73 0.30
C VAL A 164 -5.70 1.16 0.92
N ALA A 165 -6.78 0.99 0.16
CA ALA A 165 -8.12 1.22 0.66
C ALA A 165 -8.55 0.08 1.59
N PHE A 166 -8.29 0.22 2.89
CA PHE A 166 -8.80 -0.74 3.88
C PHE A 166 -10.33 -0.63 3.99
N ASN A 167 -11.00 -1.78 3.83
CA ASN A 167 -12.46 -1.98 3.76
C ASN A 167 -13.10 -1.31 2.52
N ASN A 168 -13.46 -2.13 1.52
CA ASN A 168 -13.84 -1.67 0.17
C ASN A 168 -15.22 -1.00 0.04
N LEU A 169 -16.10 -1.13 1.02
CA LEU A 169 -17.43 -0.49 1.02
C LEU A 169 -17.54 0.52 2.15
N PRO A 170 -18.08 1.73 1.90
CA PRO A 170 -18.36 2.68 2.97
C PRO A 170 -19.51 2.18 3.85
N ALA A 171 -19.55 2.65 5.10
CA ALA A 171 -20.69 2.39 5.97
C ALA A 171 -21.98 3.01 5.39
N PRO A 172 -23.14 2.34 5.47
CA PRO A 172 -24.42 2.94 5.13
C PRO A 172 -24.67 4.23 5.92
N ALA A 173 -25.00 5.31 5.20
CA ALA A 173 -25.30 6.61 5.75
C ALA A 173 -26.81 6.81 5.96
N ASN A 174 -27.17 7.88 6.68
CA ASN A 174 -28.56 8.30 6.92
C ASN A 174 -29.45 7.16 7.42
N VAL A 175 -28.92 6.35 8.33
CA VAL A 175 -29.73 5.35 9.02
C VAL A 175 -30.76 6.07 9.87
N VAL A 176 -32.03 5.81 9.62
CA VAL A 176 -33.16 6.39 10.35
C VAL A 176 -34.00 5.24 10.90
N VAL A 177 -34.38 5.34 12.17
CA VAL A 177 -35.27 4.38 12.82
C VAL A 177 -36.53 5.11 13.26
N THR A 178 -37.66 4.76 12.65
CA THR A 178 -38.97 5.34 12.99
C THR A 178 -39.77 4.33 13.81
N PRO A 179 -40.15 4.65 15.06
CA PRO A 179 -40.98 3.76 15.84
C PRO A 179 -42.44 3.87 15.38
N ARG A 180 -43.10 2.73 15.28
CA ARG A 180 -44.53 2.62 15.40
C ARG A 180 -44.82 2.01 16.76
N PHE A 181 -45.36 2.82 17.64
CA PHE A 181 -45.87 2.35 18.92
C PHE A 181 -47.03 1.38 18.68
N GLY A 182 -47.17 0.38 19.57
CA GLY A 182 -48.21 -0.64 19.46
C GLY A 182 -49.63 -0.10 19.52
N PHE A 183 -50.62 -0.99 19.52
CA PHE A 183 -52.03 -0.66 19.70
C PHE A 183 -52.30 -0.12 21.12
N GLY A 184 -51.85 1.11 21.39
CA GLY A 184 -52.40 1.98 22.41
C GLY A 184 -53.62 2.70 21.85
N ILE A 185 -54.65 2.88 22.67
CA ILE A 185 -55.82 3.67 22.29
C ILE A 185 -55.49 5.12 22.63
N ASP A 186 -55.55 6.01 21.64
CA ASP A 186 -55.22 7.42 21.83
C ASP A 186 -56.27 8.08 22.74
N VAL A 187 -55.79 8.90 23.67
CA VAL A 187 -56.63 9.68 24.58
C VAL A 187 -56.89 11.05 23.95
N ALA A 188 -58.14 11.35 23.64
CA ALA A 188 -58.54 12.64 23.10
C ALA A 188 -58.62 13.73 24.18
N SER A 189 -59.10 13.37 25.38
CA SER A 189 -59.20 14.30 26.51
C SER A 189 -59.29 13.57 27.85
N VAL A 190 -58.88 14.22 28.92
CA VAL A 190 -59.13 13.78 30.30
C VAL A 190 -59.98 14.84 31.00
N THR A 191 -60.98 14.40 31.76
CA THR A 191 -61.81 15.31 32.55
C THR A 191 -61.13 15.61 33.88
N ALA A 192 -61.06 16.90 34.23
CA ALA A 192 -60.64 17.34 35.55
C ALA A 192 -61.76 17.11 36.58
N ALA A 193 -61.95 15.87 37.01
CA ALA A 193 -63.02 15.44 37.91
C ALA A 193 -62.61 14.22 38.76
N THR A 194 -63.52 13.82 39.68
CA THR A 194 -63.48 12.58 40.45
C THR A 194 -64.79 11.84 40.21
N PRO A 195 -64.78 10.64 39.59
CA PRO A 195 -63.63 10.00 38.93
C PRO A 195 -63.16 10.76 37.68
N ALA A 196 -61.88 10.67 37.38
CA ALA A 196 -61.30 11.15 36.14
C ALA A 196 -61.86 10.32 34.99
N VAL A 197 -62.36 10.98 33.94
CA VAL A 197 -62.88 10.33 32.74
C VAL A 197 -61.92 10.56 31.59
N ILE A 198 -61.41 9.46 31.03
CA ILE A 198 -60.64 9.44 29.80
C ILE A 198 -61.61 9.33 28.64
N THR A 199 -61.53 10.23 27.68
CA THR A 199 -62.21 10.13 26.39
C THR A 199 -61.19 9.72 25.34
N LEU A 200 -61.49 8.66 24.61
CA LEU A 200 -60.62 8.08 23.59
C LEU A 200 -60.86 8.72 22.23
N ALA A 201 -59.86 8.72 21.36
CA ALA A 201 -59.98 9.32 20.03
C ALA A 201 -60.88 8.47 19.10
N GLU A 202 -60.97 7.16 19.35
CA GLU A 202 -61.75 6.22 18.55
C GLU A 202 -62.47 5.19 19.44
N PRO A 203 -63.62 4.64 19.00
CA PRO A 203 -64.32 3.56 19.70
C PRO A 203 -63.46 2.30 19.88
N HIS A 204 -63.49 1.70 21.07
CA HIS A 204 -62.75 0.45 21.34
C HIS A 204 -63.62 -0.81 21.25
N SER A 205 -62.99 -1.96 20.97
CA SER A 205 -63.68 -3.28 20.95
C SER A 205 -63.80 -3.94 22.33
N LEU A 206 -63.41 -3.24 23.39
CA LEU A 206 -63.58 -3.68 24.77
C LEU A 206 -65.10 -3.65 25.08
N GLY A 207 -65.72 -4.82 25.27
CA GLY A 207 -67.18 -4.96 25.42
C GLY A 207 -67.80 -4.11 26.54
N ALA A 208 -69.09 -3.80 26.43
CA ALA A 208 -69.83 -2.89 27.33
C ALA A 208 -69.95 -3.33 28.81
N ALA A 209 -69.32 -4.44 29.20
CA ALA A 209 -69.41 -5.01 30.54
C ALA A 209 -68.07 -5.66 30.93
N GLY A 210 -67.08 -4.84 31.24
CA GLY A 210 -65.78 -5.31 31.72
C GLY A 210 -65.01 -4.18 32.41
N THR A 211 -64.19 -4.54 33.39
CA THR A 211 -63.19 -3.64 33.95
C THR A 211 -61.86 -3.98 33.32
N TYR A 212 -61.26 -3.03 32.60
CA TYR A 212 -60.02 -3.27 31.85
C TYR A 212 -58.85 -2.79 32.68
N VAL A 213 -57.91 -3.67 32.96
CA VAL A 213 -56.62 -3.23 33.51
C VAL A 213 -55.86 -2.62 32.35
N VAL A 214 -55.48 -1.36 32.49
CA VAL A 214 -54.64 -0.66 31.52
C VAL A 214 -53.33 -0.25 32.17
N GLY A 215 -52.24 -0.39 31.42
CA GLY A 215 -50.92 0.10 31.82
C GLY A 215 -50.59 1.41 31.09
N PHE A 216 -49.99 2.32 31.86
CA PHE A 216 -49.35 3.60 31.49
C PHE A 216 -50.18 4.57 30.62
N VAL A 217 -50.48 5.73 31.22
CA VAL A 217 -51.06 6.92 30.57
C VAL A 217 -49.90 7.91 30.41
N GLN A 218 -49.11 7.75 29.35
CA GLN A 218 -48.02 8.69 29.09
C GLN A 218 -48.60 10.11 28.97
N ASP A 219 -47.95 11.09 29.61
CA ASP A 219 -48.24 12.52 29.45
C ASP A 219 -49.58 13.06 30.04
N VAL A 220 -50.14 12.40 31.06
CA VAL A 220 -51.21 12.97 31.92
C VAL A 220 -50.64 13.26 33.31
N ALA A 221 -50.07 14.45 33.47
CA ALA A 221 -49.20 14.85 34.59
C ALA A 221 -49.67 14.54 36.03
N ASP A 222 -50.98 14.41 36.29
CA ASP A 222 -51.52 14.18 37.64
C ASP A 222 -52.06 12.75 37.86
N ILE A 223 -52.01 11.87 36.84
CA ILE A 223 -52.28 10.43 36.99
C ILE A 223 -50.92 9.72 36.92
N PRO A 224 -50.37 9.24 38.05
CA PRO A 224 -49.08 8.57 38.04
C PRO A 224 -49.07 7.37 37.10
N ASP A 225 -47.93 7.13 36.47
CA ASP A 225 -47.68 5.90 35.74
C ASP A 225 -47.99 4.66 36.60
N GLY A 226 -48.83 3.77 36.08
CA GLY A 226 -49.33 2.63 36.84
C GLY A 226 -50.42 1.83 36.14
N LEU A 227 -50.89 0.79 36.82
CA LEU A 227 -52.03 -0.03 36.38
C LEU A 227 -53.33 0.55 36.94
N TYR A 228 -54.28 0.80 36.05
CA TYR A 228 -55.60 1.33 36.40
C TYR A 228 -56.71 0.42 35.88
N GLN A 229 -57.86 0.48 36.53
CA GLN A 229 -59.07 -0.15 36.06
C GLN A 229 -59.93 0.88 35.33
N LEU A 230 -60.25 0.63 34.06
CA LEU A 230 -61.17 1.47 33.30
C LEU A 230 -62.59 0.89 33.36
N ALA A 231 -63.55 1.73 33.74
CA ALA A 231 -64.99 1.41 33.77
C ALA A 231 -65.76 2.27 32.75
N PRO A 232 -66.61 1.68 31.88
CA PRO A 232 -67.34 2.44 30.86
C PRO A 232 -68.43 3.33 31.46
N VAL A 233 -68.55 4.57 30.95
CA VAL A 233 -69.50 5.57 31.45
C VAL A 233 -70.86 5.46 30.76
N VAL A 234 -70.96 5.62 29.43
CA VAL A 234 -72.19 5.30 28.65
C VAL A 234 -71.93 5.00 27.15
N ASP A 235 -70.70 5.17 26.64
CA ASP A 235 -70.32 4.91 25.25
C ASP A 235 -68.99 4.14 25.17
N THR A 236 -68.60 3.65 24.00
CA THR A 236 -67.36 2.88 23.78
C THR A 236 -66.11 3.77 23.74
N VAL A 237 -66.18 4.99 24.28
CA VAL A 237 -65.20 6.07 24.09
C VAL A 237 -64.85 6.76 25.43
N GLN A 238 -65.78 6.87 26.38
CA GLN A 238 -65.55 7.45 27.70
C GLN A 238 -65.45 6.41 28.81
N MET A 239 -64.34 6.44 29.52
CA MET A 239 -64.02 5.49 30.58
C MET A 239 -63.58 6.21 31.86
N GLU A 240 -64.17 5.85 32.99
CA GLU A 240 -63.73 6.27 34.32
C GLU A 240 -62.46 5.52 34.73
N VAL A 241 -61.53 6.25 35.35
CA VAL A 241 -60.28 5.71 35.88
C VAL A 241 -60.44 5.36 37.35
N LEU A 242 -60.18 4.10 37.68
CA LEU A 242 -60.23 3.55 39.03
C LEU A 242 -58.86 2.97 39.41
N THR A 243 -58.51 3.01 40.69
CA THR A 243 -57.31 2.31 41.19
C THR A 243 -57.43 0.80 40.99
N LEU A 244 -56.32 0.13 40.67
CA LEU A 244 -56.32 -1.33 40.49
C LEU A 244 -56.70 -2.07 41.78
N GLU A 245 -56.12 -1.66 42.91
CA GLU A 245 -56.47 -2.15 44.24
C GLU A 245 -57.63 -1.31 44.81
N GLY A 246 -58.71 -1.97 45.25
CA GLY A 246 -59.84 -1.31 45.91
C GLY A 246 -60.91 -0.71 44.97
N ARG A 247 -60.59 -0.40 43.71
CA ARG A 247 -61.46 0.31 42.76
C ARG A 247 -61.92 1.68 43.25
N ASP A 248 -61.02 2.42 43.89
CA ASP A 248 -61.30 3.78 44.31
C ASP A 248 -61.24 4.74 43.10
N GLU A 249 -62.07 5.77 43.10
CA GLU A 249 -62.12 6.78 42.04
C GLU A 249 -60.80 7.58 41.98
N VAL A 250 -60.17 7.62 40.81
CA VAL A 250 -58.96 8.42 40.59
C VAL A 250 -59.37 9.86 40.30
N THR A 251 -58.72 10.85 40.92
CA THR A 251 -58.95 12.27 40.64
C THR A 251 -57.90 12.79 39.68
N SER A 252 -58.30 13.56 38.67
CA SER A 252 -57.39 14.30 37.79
C SER A 252 -57.67 15.79 37.86
N SER A 253 -56.61 16.61 37.85
CA SER A 253 -56.69 18.07 37.67
C SER A 253 -56.22 18.52 36.28
N VAL A 254 -55.90 17.58 35.39
CA VAL A 254 -55.32 17.85 34.07
C VAL A 254 -56.38 18.43 33.13
N THR A 255 -56.09 19.59 32.54
CA THR A 255 -56.91 20.23 31.49
C THR A 255 -56.26 20.18 30.11
N THR A 256 -55.00 19.77 30.02
CA THR A 256 -54.19 19.70 28.78
C THR A 256 -53.30 18.48 28.82
N LEU A 257 -53.33 17.65 27.78
CA LEU A 257 -52.50 16.45 27.66
C LEU A 257 -51.13 16.81 27.08
N GLY A 258 -50.08 16.04 27.39
CA GLY A 258 -48.78 16.14 26.71
C GLY A 258 -48.81 15.50 25.31
N ALA A 259 -47.63 15.21 24.76
CA ALA A 259 -47.51 14.76 23.37
C ALA A 259 -47.81 13.26 23.25
N ASN A 260 -48.89 12.90 22.54
CA ASN A 260 -49.34 11.52 22.29
C ASN A 260 -49.77 10.73 23.55
N PRO A 261 -50.83 11.16 24.26
CA PRO A 261 -51.35 10.44 25.42
C PRO A 261 -52.07 9.16 24.97
N ARG A 262 -51.65 7.99 25.49
CA ARG A 262 -52.18 6.68 25.07
C ARG A 262 -52.42 5.79 26.28
N ILE A 263 -53.35 4.83 26.14
CA ILE A 263 -53.58 3.75 27.10
C ILE A 263 -53.33 2.38 26.47
N PHE A 264 -52.74 1.46 27.23
CA PHE A 264 -52.46 0.09 26.76
C PHE A 264 -53.27 -0.93 27.56
N PRO A 265 -53.88 -1.95 26.93
CA PRO A 265 -54.40 -3.10 27.66
C PRO A 265 -53.28 -3.75 28.47
N ALA A 266 -53.54 -4.12 29.72
CA ALA A 266 -52.55 -4.77 30.57
C ALA A 266 -52.59 -6.29 30.39
N ASP A 267 -52.13 -6.78 29.25
CA ASP A 267 -51.80 -8.18 29.04
C ASP A 267 -50.36 -8.49 29.51
N GLY A 268 -50.16 -8.33 30.82
CA GLY A 268 -49.09 -9.00 31.58
C GLY A 268 -47.68 -8.39 31.49
N GLY A 269 -47.34 -7.54 32.47
CA GLY A 269 -45.96 -7.12 32.76
C GLY A 269 -45.73 -5.63 32.50
N GLN A 270 -44.93 -5.00 33.36
CA GLN A 270 -44.59 -3.57 33.29
C GLN A 270 -44.09 -3.20 31.87
N ALA A 271 -44.84 -2.35 31.17
CA ALA A 271 -44.50 -1.83 29.86
C ALA A 271 -43.61 -0.60 30.03
N GLU A 272 -42.31 -0.80 30.12
CA GLU A 272 -41.36 0.30 30.04
C GLU A 272 -40.85 0.42 28.61
N ASP A 273 -40.91 1.65 28.10
CA ASP A 273 -40.28 2.05 26.86
C ASP A 273 -38.77 1.72 26.94
N ALA A 274 -38.32 0.83 26.05
CA ALA A 274 -36.92 0.40 26.01
C ALA A 274 -36.20 1.07 24.84
N VAL A 275 -34.99 1.55 25.10
CA VAL A 275 -34.10 2.03 24.04
C VAL A 275 -33.63 0.83 23.22
N GLN A 276 -33.94 0.85 21.94
CA GLN A 276 -33.47 -0.09 20.94
C GLN A 276 -32.41 0.60 20.09
N THR A 277 -31.26 -0.04 19.92
CA THR A 277 -30.14 0.50 19.14
C THR A 277 -29.92 -0.37 17.91
N TYR A 278 -29.82 0.26 16.74
CA TYR A 278 -29.63 -0.41 15.45
C TYR A 278 -28.40 0.09 14.71
N VAL A 279 -27.81 -0.79 13.90
CA VAL A 279 -26.84 -0.42 12.86
C VAL A 279 -27.12 -1.18 11.57
N VAL A 280 -26.60 -0.68 10.45
CA VAL A 280 -26.70 -1.31 9.13
C VAL A 280 -25.31 -1.47 8.53
N THR A 281 -25.09 -2.59 7.83
CA THR A 281 -23.91 -2.83 6.97
C THR A 281 -24.35 -3.13 5.53
N ALA A 282 -23.45 -2.91 4.59
CA ALA A 282 -23.59 -3.26 3.18
C ALA A 282 -22.67 -4.44 2.82
N LEU A 283 -23.07 -5.25 1.84
CA LEU A 283 -22.28 -6.37 1.32
C LEU A 283 -22.14 -6.26 -0.19
N ASP A 284 -20.94 -6.50 -0.71
CA ASP A 284 -20.68 -6.58 -2.15
C ASP A 284 -21.07 -7.95 -2.74
N ALA A 285 -20.87 -8.12 -4.04
CA ALA A 285 -21.20 -9.37 -4.75
C ALA A 285 -20.35 -10.58 -4.31
N VAL A 286 -19.20 -10.35 -3.67
CA VAL A 286 -18.27 -11.39 -3.19
C VAL A 286 -18.56 -11.72 -1.72
N GLY A 287 -19.38 -10.92 -1.06
CA GLY A 287 -19.77 -11.08 0.34
C GLY A 287 -18.88 -10.33 1.33
N ASN A 288 -18.01 -9.42 0.86
CA ASN A 288 -17.28 -8.52 1.76
C ASN A 288 -18.26 -7.55 2.40
N GLU A 289 -18.12 -7.34 3.69
CA GLU A 289 -19.07 -6.55 4.49
C GLU A 289 -18.46 -5.21 4.89
N SER A 290 -19.21 -4.13 4.74
CA SER A 290 -18.78 -2.77 5.10
C SER A 290 -18.59 -2.62 6.61
N PRO A 291 -17.90 -1.56 7.05
CA PRO A 291 -18.07 -1.04 8.41
C PRO A 291 -19.55 -0.80 8.73
N ARG A 292 -19.91 -0.92 10.01
CA ARG A 292 -21.25 -0.59 10.49
C ARG A 292 -21.51 0.91 10.46
N SER A 293 -22.75 1.30 10.19
CA SER A 293 -23.23 2.66 10.35
C SER A 293 -23.05 3.17 11.80
N ALA A 294 -23.23 4.48 11.99
CA ALA A 294 -23.45 5.02 13.33
C ALA A 294 -24.62 4.30 14.03
N GLU A 295 -24.51 4.11 15.35
CA GLU A 295 -25.59 3.57 16.18
C GLU A 295 -26.76 4.56 16.19
N VAL A 296 -27.96 4.06 15.87
CA VAL A 296 -29.20 4.85 15.94
C VAL A 296 -30.08 4.27 17.04
N GLU A 297 -30.43 5.12 18.00
CA GLU A 297 -31.28 4.76 19.12
C GLU A 297 -32.72 5.22 18.87
N VAL A 298 -33.66 4.37 19.23
CA VAL A 298 -35.09 4.68 19.24
C VAL A 298 -35.70 4.12 20.52
N THR A 299 -36.60 4.89 21.13
CA THR A 299 -37.34 4.44 22.30
C THR A 299 -38.69 3.88 21.83
N ASN A 300 -38.95 2.59 22.09
CA ASN A 300 -40.23 1.95 21.76
C ASN A 300 -40.42 0.68 22.60
N PHE A 301 -41.59 0.49 23.17
CA PHE A 301 -42.02 -0.79 23.72
C PHE A 301 -42.43 -1.77 22.59
N ILE A 302 -41.43 -2.44 21.99
CA ILE A 302 -41.61 -3.32 20.83
C ILE A 302 -42.40 -4.61 21.13
N LEU A 303 -42.53 -4.99 22.40
CA LEU A 303 -43.32 -6.16 22.81
C LEU A 303 -44.83 -5.92 22.74
N ALA A 304 -45.28 -4.66 22.64
CA ALA A 304 -46.70 -4.36 22.49
C ALA A 304 -47.24 -4.87 21.15
N GLN A 305 -48.47 -5.40 21.18
CA GLN A 305 -49.13 -5.86 19.97
C GLN A 305 -49.20 -4.74 18.92
N GLY A 306 -48.75 -5.03 17.70
CA GLY A 306 -48.74 -4.07 16.59
C GLY A 306 -47.61 -3.03 16.63
N ALA A 307 -46.76 -3.06 17.66
CA ALA A 307 -45.56 -2.21 17.71
C ALA A 307 -44.51 -2.76 16.74
N PHE A 308 -43.79 -1.85 16.08
CA PHE A 308 -42.61 -2.21 15.30
C PHE A 308 -41.72 -0.99 15.10
N ASN A 309 -40.45 -1.22 14.80
CA ASN A 309 -39.53 -0.19 14.36
C ASN A 309 -39.25 -0.37 12.86
N THR A 310 -39.24 0.74 12.11
CA THR A 310 -38.85 0.74 10.70
C THR A 310 -37.47 1.37 10.58
N VAL A 311 -36.50 0.57 10.17
CA VAL A 311 -35.14 1.00 9.87
C VAL A 311 -35.04 1.31 8.37
N THR A 312 -34.45 2.44 8.00
CA THR A 312 -34.18 2.83 6.60
C THR A 312 -32.76 3.39 6.49
N TRP A 313 -32.14 3.31 5.31
CA TRP A 313 -30.78 3.80 5.05
C TRP A 313 -30.60 4.17 3.58
N ASP A 314 -29.52 4.90 3.28
CA ASP A 314 -29.16 5.26 1.92
C ASP A 314 -28.47 4.11 1.17
N ALA A 315 -28.66 4.08 -0.15
CA ALA A 315 -27.99 3.10 -1.01
C ALA A 315 -26.47 3.33 -1.03
N VAL A 316 -25.71 2.27 -0.78
CA VAL A 316 -24.26 2.21 -0.94
C VAL A 316 -23.93 1.69 -2.34
N ALA A 317 -23.10 2.43 -3.09
CA ALA A 317 -22.64 2.01 -4.41
C ALA A 317 -21.84 0.70 -4.33
N GLY A 318 -22.12 -0.24 -5.23
CA GLY A 318 -21.48 -1.56 -5.26
C GLY A 318 -22.05 -2.59 -4.27
N ALA A 319 -22.98 -2.18 -3.39
CA ALA A 319 -23.67 -3.10 -2.49
C ALA A 319 -24.72 -3.94 -3.26
N THR A 320 -24.74 -5.24 -2.97
CA THR A 320 -25.76 -6.19 -3.47
C THR A 320 -26.77 -6.58 -2.40
N ARG A 321 -26.41 -6.48 -1.13
CA ARG A 321 -27.25 -6.81 0.02
C ARG A 321 -26.88 -5.94 1.22
N TYR A 322 -27.81 -5.75 2.15
CA TYR A 322 -27.59 -5.09 3.43
C TYR A 322 -27.96 -6.01 4.58
N ARG A 323 -27.33 -5.82 5.74
CA ARG A 323 -27.71 -6.48 6.99
C ARG A 323 -28.02 -5.45 8.06
N VAL A 324 -29.05 -5.73 8.84
CA VAL A 324 -29.45 -4.90 9.97
C VAL A 324 -29.18 -5.66 11.25
N TYR A 325 -28.60 -4.95 12.22
CA TYR A 325 -28.25 -5.48 13.52
C TYR A 325 -28.96 -4.69 14.61
N LYS A 326 -29.29 -5.37 15.71
CA LYS A 326 -29.93 -4.83 16.90
C LYS A 326 -29.05 -5.13 18.11
N LYS A 327 -28.92 -4.14 19.00
CA LYS A 327 -28.08 -4.28 20.20
C LYS A 327 -28.83 -5.05 21.28
N GLU A 328 -28.23 -6.14 21.74
CA GLU A 328 -28.72 -6.94 22.84
C GLU A 328 -27.56 -7.27 23.79
N VAL A 329 -27.70 -6.93 25.07
CA VAL A 329 -26.66 -7.11 26.11
C VAL A 329 -25.28 -6.54 25.67
N GLY A 330 -25.31 -5.40 24.99
CA GLY A 330 -24.11 -4.69 24.52
C GLY A 330 -23.51 -5.20 23.20
N ILE A 331 -24.07 -6.25 22.59
CA ILE A 331 -23.59 -6.82 21.32
C ILE A 331 -24.60 -6.51 20.21
N LEU A 332 -24.12 -6.03 19.06
CA LEU A 332 -24.94 -5.81 17.86
C LEU A 332 -25.10 -7.14 17.11
N ALA A 333 -26.25 -7.78 17.28
CA ALA A 333 -26.60 -9.09 16.75
C ALA A 333 -27.56 -8.97 15.56
N PHE A 334 -27.48 -9.93 14.63
CA PHE A 334 -28.19 -9.87 13.35
C PHE A 334 -29.70 -10.02 13.51
N ILE A 335 -30.50 -9.19 12.84
CA ILE A 335 -31.97 -9.33 12.83
C ILE A 335 -32.57 -9.53 11.43
N GLY A 336 -31.84 -9.25 10.36
CA GLY A 336 -32.31 -9.52 9.01
C GLY A 336 -31.46 -8.88 7.91
N ALA A 337 -31.75 -9.27 6.67
CA ALA A 337 -31.04 -8.80 5.48
C ALA A 337 -32.04 -8.35 4.42
N VAL A 338 -31.61 -7.40 3.58
CA VAL A 338 -32.42 -6.81 2.50
C VAL A 338 -31.56 -6.77 1.23
N GLU A 339 -32.08 -7.24 0.09
CA GLU A 339 -31.37 -7.13 -1.18
C GLU A 339 -31.28 -5.68 -1.62
N ALA A 340 -30.19 -5.28 -2.28
CA ALA A 340 -30.05 -3.92 -2.80
C ALA A 340 -31.09 -3.56 -3.88
N THR A 341 -31.77 -4.57 -4.45
CA THR A 341 -32.89 -4.39 -5.39
C THR A 341 -34.24 -4.14 -4.72
N ASP A 342 -34.36 -4.42 -3.43
CA ASP A 342 -35.58 -4.23 -2.67
C ASP A 342 -35.61 -2.81 -2.05
N PRO A 343 -36.78 -2.31 -1.61
CA PRO A 343 -36.83 -1.09 -0.81
C PRO A 343 -35.90 -1.20 0.40
N LEU A 344 -34.99 -0.22 0.57
CA LEU A 344 -33.96 -0.19 1.62
C LEU A 344 -34.56 0.10 3.01
N THR A 345 -35.35 -0.85 3.49
CA THR A 345 -36.04 -0.79 4.75
C THR A 345 -36.16 -2.17 5.38
N LEU A 346 -36.04 -2.22 6.71
CA LEU A 346 -36.32 -3.41 7.50
C LEU A 346 -37.32 -3.07 8.62
N LYS A 347 -38.35 -3.89 8.74
CA LYS A 347 -39.33 -3.80 9.83
C LYS A 347 -38.94 -4.78 10.94
N ASP A 348 -38.57 -4.26 12.10
CA ASP A 348 -38.41 -5.05 13.33
C ASP A 348 -39.73 -5.05 14.11
N ASP A 349 -40.46 -6.15 14.10
CA ASP A 349 -41.67 -6.39 14.90
C ASP A 349 -41.42 -7.35 16.06
N ASN A 350 -40.33 -7.09 16.79
CA ASN A 350 -39.78 -7.92 17.86
C ASN A 350 -39.08 -9.18 17.35
N ILE A 351 -38.25 -9.00 16.32
CA ILE A 351 -37.37 -10.06 15.81
C ILE A 351 -36.30 -10.35 16.86
N GLY A 352 -36.16 -11.63 17.23
CA GLY A 352 -35.12 -12.10 18.13
C GLY A 352 -33.74 -12.01 17.46
N PRO A 353 -32.77 -11.26 18.03
CA PRO A 353 -31.43 -11.15 17.46
C PRO A 353 -30.67 -12.49 17.45
N ASP A 354 -29.99 -12.76 16.35
CA ASP A 354 -29.08 -13.89 16.22
C ASP A 354 -27.66 -13.48 16.63
N GLY A 355 -27.27 -13.86 17.84
CA GLY A 355 -25.94 -13.61 18.39
C GLY A 355 -24.81 -14.42 17.73
N ALA A 356 -25.11 -15.37 16.84
CA ALA A 356 -24.10 -16.09 16.07
C ALA A 356 -23.48 -15.23 14.95
N LEU A 357 -24.19 -14.18 14.52
CA LEU A 357 -23.71 -13.23 13.53
C LEU A 357 -23.76 -11.81 14.10
N THR A 358 -22.59 -11.25 14.38
CA THR A 358 -22.48 -9.91 14.94
C THR A 358 -21.93 -8.91 13.93
N ALA A 359 -22.28 -7.64 14.13
CA ALA A 359 -21.85 -6.58 13.24
C ALA A 359 -20.31 -6.48 13.26
N PRO A 360 -19.65 -6.43 12.08
CA PRO A 360 -18.21 -6.26 12.00
C PRO A 360 -17.77 -4.95 12.66
N ILE A 361 -16.63 -5.02 13.32
CA ILE A 361 -15.94 -3.89 13.94
C ILE A 361 -14.66 -3.66 13.14
N VAL A 362 -14.36 -2.42 12.79
CA VAL A 362 -13.14 -2.08 12.02
C VAL A 362 -11.92 -2.05 12.96
N ASP A 363 -10.77 -2.53 12.48
CA ASP A 363 -9.46 -2.22 13.07
C ASP A 363 -8.87 -1.05 12.32
N ASP A 364 -8.66 0.05 13.02
CA ASP A 364 -7.97 1.21 12.48
C ASP A 364 -6.49 1.22 12.87
N SER A 365 -5.96 0.13 13.45
CA SER A 365 -4.54 0.06 13.85
C SER A 365 -3.53 0.15 12.70
N LEU A 366 -3.96 -0.02 11.44
CA LEU A 366 -3.16 0.23 10.25
C LEU A 366 -3.52 1.55 9.53
N ARG A 367 -4.51 2.28 10.04
CA ARG A 367 -5.17 3.43 9.39
C ARG A 367 -5.56 4.45 10.47
N GLU A 368 -4.63 5.29 10.94
CA GLU A 368 -4.91 6.25 12.03
C GLU A 368 -5.62 7.52 11.51
N VAL A 369 -6.94 7.42 11.37
CA VAL A 369 -7.75 8.42 10.66
C VAL A 369 -8.40 9.41 11.60
N GLU A 370 -8.10 10.71 11.45
CA GLU A 370 -8.97 11.76 11.99
C GLU A 370 -9.33 12.80 10.93
N ILE A 371 -10.64 12.97 10.67
CA ILE A 371 -11.13 13.91 9.65
C ILE A 371 -11.16 15.31 10.25
N VAL A 372 -10.57 16.28 9.56
CA VAL A 372 -10.60 17.68 9.96
C VAL A 372 -11.17 18.57 8.85
N THR A 373 -11.36 19.84 9.16
CA THR A 373 -11.75 20.85 8.18
C THR A 373 -10.78 22.03 8.21
N PHE A 374 -10.70 22.78 7.13
CA PHE A 374 -9.85 23.98 7.05
C PHE A 374 -10.70 25.24 7.06
N ASP A 375 -10.36 26.17 7.96
CA ASP A 375 -10.81 27.55 7.89
C ASP A 375 -9.80 28.35 7.07
N THR A 376 -10.04 28.43 5.76
CA THR A 376 -9.14 29.12 4.84
C THR A 376 -9.25 30.65 4.90
N THR A 377 -10.25 31.18 5.62
CA THR A 377 -10.33 32.63 5.89
C THR A 377 -9.36 33.02 7.00
N ASN A 378 -9.21 32.17 8.01
CA ASN A 378 -8.31 32.41 9.14
C ASN A 378 -6.99 31.61 9.04
N HIS A 379 -6.79 30.84 7.97
CA HIS A 379 -5.64 29.95 7.74
C HIS A 379 -5.42 28.96 8.90
N ARG A 380 -6.50 28.31 9.35
CA ARG A 380 -6.46 27.35 10.46
C ARG A 380 -6.99 25.99 10.07
N VAL A 381 -6.42 24.98 10.70
CA VAL A 381 -7.01 23.64 10.78
C VAL A 381 -8.01 23.65 11.93
N LEU A 382 -9.23 23.17 11.68
CA LEU A 382 -10.28 22.97 12.67
C LEU A 382 -10.30 21.50 13.07
N TRP A 383 -9.91 21.24 14.32
CA TRP A 383 -9.82 19.91 14.91
C TRP A 383 -10.20 19.99 16.38
N SER A 384 -11.39 19.49 16.71
CA SER A 384 -11.92 19.52 18.06
C SER A 384 -11.05 18.73 19.04
N SER A 385 -10.66 19.35 20.15
CA SER A 385 -9.90 18.69 21.24
C SER A 385 -8.58 18.02 20.82
N HIS A 386 -7.87 18.60 19.85
CA HIS A 386 -6.64 18.02 19.27
C HIS A 386 -5.46 17.87 20.25
N GLY A 387 -5.43 18.59 21.38
CA GLY A 387 -4.41 18.45 22.43
C GLY A 387 -2.97 18.89 22.08
N PHE A 388 -2.65 19.09 20.80
CA PHE A 388 -1.31 19.50 20.33
C PHE A 388 -0.78 20.81 20.92
N GLN A 389 0.54 20.83 21.07
CA GLN A 389 1.31 22.00 21.48
C GLN A 389 1.99 22.63 20.27
N ALA A 390 2.44 23.88 20.40
CA ALA A 390 3.19 24.52 19.34
C ALA A 390 4.51 23.76 19.09
N GLY A 391 4.83 23.52 17.82
CA GLY A 391 5.98 22.73 17.38
C GLY A 391 5.73 21.22 17.30
N THR A 392 4.51 20.74 17.60
CA THR A 392 4.15 19.33 17.34
C THR A 392 4.19 19.07 15.83
N PRO A 393 4.92 18.06 15.34
CA PRO A 393 4.92 17.70 13.91
C PRO A 393 3.56 17.11 13.53
N ILE A 394 3.10 17.44 12.32
CA ILE A 394 1.83 16.99 11.73
C ILE A 394 2.02 16.74 10.23
N VAL A 395 1.21 15.85 9.67
CA VAL A 395 1.27 15.48 8.25
C VAL A 395 -0.17 15.42 7.74
N PHE A 396 -0.42 16.09 6.63
CA PHE A 396 -1.71 16.07 5.96
C PHE A 396 -1.69 14.97 4.90
N ARG A 397 -2.76 14.19 4.80
CA ARG A 397 -3.00 13.33 3.63
C ARG A 397 -4.23 13.84 2.90
N SER A 398 -4.48 13.32 1.71
CA SER A 398 -5.61 13.77 0.91
C SER A 398 -6.20 12.65 0.07
N THR A 399 -7.52 12.48 0.16
CA THR A 399 -8.38 11.79 -0.81
C THR A 399 -8.98 12.74 -1.86
N GLY A 400 -8.75 14.06 -1.71
CA GLY A 400 -9.28 15.18 -2.50
C GLY A 400 -8.19 16.20 -2.84
N THR A 401 -8.46 17.50 -2.65
CA THR A 401 -7.47 18.58 -2.92
C THR A 401 -7.18 19.34 -1.63
N LEU A 402 -5.92 19.28 -1.16
CA LEU A 402 -5.49 20.10 -0.03
C LEU A 402 -5.48 21.60 -0.37
N PRO A 403 -5.57 22.49 0.65
CA PRO A 403 -5.29 23.89 0.46
C PRO A 403 -3.92 24.08 -0.20
N THR A 404 -3.83 25.02 -1.14
CA THR A 404 -2.66 25.29 -2.02
C THR A 404 -1.29 25.46 -1.35
N ALA A 405 -1.22 25.71 -0.05
CA ALA A 405 0.04 25.82 0.71
C ALA A 405 0.49 24.50 1.35
N LEU A 406 -0.33 23.44 1.25
CA LEU A 406 -0.06 22.13 1.79
C LEU A 406 0.19 21.13 0.67
N ILE A 407 1.24 20.35 0.85
CA ILE A 407 1.61 19.23 0.00
C ILE A 407 1.30 17.96 0.81
N PRO A 408 0.53 17.01 0.25
CA PRO A 408 0.26 15.74 0.93
C PRO A 408 1.56 15.06 1.39
N TYR A 409 1.52 14.47 2.57
CA TYR A 409 2.60 13.74 3.21
C TYR A 409 3.87 14.54 3.53
N SER A 410 3.85 15.87 3.37
CA SER A 410 4.90 16.75 3.88
C SER A 410 4.77 16.96 5.39
N THR A 411 5.92 17.04 6.07
CA THR A 411 5.93 17.34 7.50
C THR A 411 5.76 18.84 7.72
N TYR A 412 4.78 19.18 8.54
CA TYR A 412 4.53 20.54 9.03
C TYR A 412 4.54 20.56 10.55
N PHE A 413 4.44 21.74 11.13
CA PHE A 413 4.40 21.91 12.58
C PHE A 413 3.18 22.73 13.00
N VAL A 414 2.61 22.35 14.13
CA VAL A 414 1.52 23.07 14.80
C VAL A 414 2.04 24.44 15.24
N LEU A 415 1.36 25.49 14.82
CA LEU A 415 1.62 26.87 15.22
C LEU A 415 0.38 27.46 15.91
N ASN A 416 0.58 28.27 16.94
CA ASN A 416 -0.49 28.99 17.65
C ASN A 416 -1.73 28.12 17.98
N PRO A 417 -1.57 26.95 18.65
CA PRO A 417 -2.69 26.04 18.93
C PRO A 417 -3.74 26.67 19.86
N ARG A 418 -4.99 26.30 19.64
CA ARG A 418 -6.16 26.56 20.50
C ARG A 418 -6.74 25.22 20.96
N THR A 419 -7.90 25.22 21.59
CA THR A 419 -8.56 23.96 21.98
C THR A 419 -9.03 23.15 20.78
N ASP A 420 -9.58 23.84 19.76
CA ASP A 420 -10.24 23.20 18.61
C ASP A 420 -9.65 23.63 17.25
N SER A 421 -8.48 24.27 17.25
CA SER A 421 -7.83 24.67 15.99
C SER A 421 -6.36 25.06 16.16
N PHE A 422 -5.59 24.97 15.09
CA PHE A 422 -4.21 25.46 15.03
C PHE A 422 -3.87 26.08 13.67
N GLU A 423 -2.83 26.90 13.62
CA GLU A 423 -2.19 27.36 12.39
C GLU A 423 -1.07 26.37 12.01
N VAL A 424 -0.61 26.40 10.77
CA VAL A 424 0.40 25.48 10.25
C VAL A 424 1.65 26.26 9.83
N THR A 425 2.84 25.71 10.12
CA THR A 425 4.12 26.21 9.60
C THR A 425 4.92 25.06 8.99
N ASP A 426 5.80 25.36 8.04
CA ASP A 426 6.90 24.49 7.62
C ASP A 426 8.16 24.74 8.48
N ASP A 427 9.32 24.25 8.04
CA ASP A 427 10.62 24.44 8.69
C ASP A 427 11.05 25.91 8.83
N THR A 428 10.38 26.85 8.15
CA THR A 428 10.71 28.29 8.24
C THR A 428 10.17 28.94 9.51
N GLY A 429 9.24 28.28 10.22
CA GLY A 429 8.57 28.83 11.41
C GLY A 429 7.55 29.93 11.12
N LEU A 430 7.23 30.19 9.85
CA LEU A 430 6.22 31.15 9.41
C LEU A 430 4.88 30.45 9.12
N MET A 431 3.78 31.12 9.48
CA MET A 431 2.44 30.63 9.20
C MET A 431 2.21 30.51 7.68
N LEU A 432 1.73 29.35 7.24
CA LEU A 432 1.38 29.07 5.86
C LEU A 432 -0.01 29.61 5.53
N ALA A 433 -0.08 30.47 4.51
CA ALA A 433 -1.34 31.03 4.04
C ALA A 433 -2.11 30.00 3.20
N MET A 434 -3.04 29.30 3.84
CA MET A 434 -3.89 28.28 3.21
C MET A 434 -5.03 28.92 2.41
N THR A 435 -5.07 28.70 1.09
CA THR A 435 -6.19 29.10 0.21
C THR A 435 -6.82 27.89 -0.49
N GLY A 436 -8.17 27.84 -0.53
CA GLY A 436 -8.96 26.72 -1.09
C GLY A 436 -10.19 26.37 -0.25
N VAL A 437 -10.89 25.29 -0.60
CA VAL A 437 -11.93 24.63 0.21
C VAL A 437 -11.70 23.12 0.09
N ASP A 438 -11.67 22.39 1.21
CA ASP A 438 -12.32 21.08 1.36
C ASP A 438 -12.11 20.46 2.77
N VAL A 439 -12.87 19.40 3.03
CA VAL A 439 -12.88 18.54 4.22
C VAL A 439 -11.88 17.40 3.98
N GLU A 440 -10.93 17.18 4.89
CA GLU A 440 -9.90 16.18 4.64
C GLU A 440 -9.22 15.63 5.90
N GLU A 441 -8.72 14.40 5.77
CA GLU A 441 -8.14 13.53 6.78
C GLU A 441 -6.74 14.02 7.22
N ILE A 442 -6.54 14.35 8.50
CA ILE A 442 -5.21 14.50 9.09
C ILE A 442 -4.80 13.17 9.74
N HIS A 443 -3.51 12.87 9.68
CA HIS A 443 -2.87 11.93 10.58
C HIS A 443 -2.04 12.71 11.61
N GLU A 444 -2.01 12.22 12.85
CA GLU A 444 -0.90 12.55 13.74
C GLU A 444 0.40 12.13 13.05
N ALA A 445 1.34 13.06 12.88
CA ALA A 445 2.68 12.71 12.41
C ALA A 445 3.51 12.14 13.56
N THR A 446 3.03 11.06 14.17
CA THR A 446 3.97 10.23 14.92
C THR A 446 4.74 9.43 13.88
N ALA A 447 5.94 9.92 13.52
CA ALA A 447 6.87 9.16 12.70
C ALA A 447 6.96 7.71 13.22
N GLY A 448 6.64 6.74 12.36
CA GLY A 448 6.55 5.36 12.76
C GLY A 448 5.20 4.85 13.27
N THR A 449 4.08 5.50 12.91
CA THR A 449 2.75 4.90 13.10
C THR A 449 2.59 3.63 12.24
N PHE A 450 3.05 3.65 10.99
CA PHE A 450 2.70 2.66 9.99
C PHE A 450 3.65 1.44 9.95
N PRO A 451 3.21 0.30 9.40
CA PRO A 451 4.07 -0.88 9.25
C PRO A 451 5.25 -0.60 8.32
N ALA A 452 6.39 -1.23 8.62
CA ALA A 452 7.61 -1.17 7.82
C ALA A 452 7.77 -2.38 6.88
N SER A 453 7.00 -3.44 7.13
CA SER A 453 7.15 -4.73 6.44
C SER A 453 5.78 -5.31 6.11
N VAL A 454 5.71 -5.94 4.93
CA VAL A 454 4.52 -6.60 4.41
C VAL A 454 4.88 -7.94 3.76
N ALA A 455 3.99 -8.93 3.86
CA ALA A 455 4.07 -10.19 3.12
C ALA A 455 2.67 -10.79 2.89
N TYR A 456 2.59 -11.84 2.07
CA TYR A 456 1.39 -12.65 1.91
C TYR A 456 1.60 -14.03 2.52
N PHE A 457 0.65 -14.49 3.33
CA PHE A 457 0.70 -15.82 3.95
C PHE A 457 -0.71 -16.35 4.20
N GLU A 458 -0.99 -17.60 3.80
CA GLU A 458 -2.29 -18.27 4.00
C GLU A 458 -3.53 -17.42 3.63
N GLN A 459 -3.52 -16.80 2.45
CA GLN A 459 -4.60 -15.92 1.95
C GLN A 459 -4.86 -14.68 2.83
N ARG A 460 -3.86 -14.26 3.60
CA ARG A 460 -3.87 -13.02 4.37
C ARG A 460 -2.70 -12.14 3.95
N ARG A 461 -2.91 -10.83 3.98
CA ARG A 461 -1.82 -9.85 3.90
C ARG A 461 -1.37 -9.57 5.32
N VAL A 462 -0.06 -9.68 5.57
CA VAL A 462 0.57 -9.58 6.89
C VAL A 462 1.36 -8.29 6.97
N PHE A 463 1.16 -7.51 8.02
CA PHE A 463 1.85 -6.25 8.28
C PHE A 463 2.55 -6.29 9.64
N ALA A 464 3.72 -5.65 9.75
CA ALA A 464 4.45 -5.50 11.01
C ALA A 464 5.48 -4.35 10.94
N GLY A 465 6.11 -4.06 12.07
CA GLY A 465 7.29 -3.17 12.11
C GLY A 465 7.01 -1.69 12.35
N SER A 466 5.79 -1.34 12.77
CA SER A 466 5.45 0.01 13.26
C SER A 466 6.34 0.43 14.45
N LEU A 467 6.71 1.71 14.57
CA LEU A 467 7.50 2.21 15.70
C LEU A 467 6.67 2.46 16.96
N ILE A 468 5.35 2.67 16.83
CA ILE A 468 4.43 2.82 17.97
C ILE A 468 3.98 1.45 18.49
N ALA A 469 3.81 0.48 17.59
CA ALA A 469 3.40 -0.89 17.89
C ALA A 469 4.44 -1.90 17.38
N ARG A 470 5.70 -1.72 17.82
CA ARG A 470 6.90 -2.50 17.40
C ARG A 470 6.79 -4.00 17.49
N ARG A 471 5.92 -4.45 18.38
CA ARG A 471 5.74 -5.85 18.76
C ARG A 471 4.40 -6.38 18.30
N THR A 472 3.72 -5.73 17.38
CA THR A 472 2.43 -6.22 16.88
C THR A 472 2.59 -6.62 15.43
N MET A 473 1.98 -7.75 15.08
CA MET A 473 1.72 -8.12 13.70
C MET A 473 0.21 -8.12 13.46
N TRP A 474 -0.16 -7.70 12.27
CA TRP A 474 -1.53 -7.63 11.81
C TRP A 474 -1.69 -8.49 10.57
N MET A 475 -2.80 -9.21 10.46
CA MET A 475 -3.16 -9.96 9.26
C MET A 475 -4.59 -9.61 8.89
N THR A 476 -4.83 -9.33 7.60
CA THR A 476 -6.18 -9.13 7.06
C THR A 476 -7.04 -10.37 7.26
N ARG A 477 -8.37 -10.26 7.09
CA ARG A 477 -9.24 -11.42 7.00
C ARG A 477 -8.79 -12.37 5.89
N THR A 478 -9.01 -13.66 6.08
CA THR A 478 -8.73 -14.68 5.05
C THR A 478 -9.50 -14.38 3.77
N GLY A 479 -8.82 -14.49 2.63
CA GLY A 479 -9.42 -14.30 1.31
C GLY A 479 -9.61 -12.84 0.92
N THR A 480 -9.14 -11.90 1.74
CA THR A 480 -9.21 -10.46 1.49
C THR A 480 -7.82 -9.84 1.62
N GLU A 481 -7.56 -8.83 0.80
CA GLU A 481 -6.27 -8.13 0.82
C GLU A 481 -6.27 -6.84 1.64
N ALA A 482 -7.46 -6.34 2.01
CA ALA A 482 -7.63 -5.03 2.64
C ALA A 482 -8.75 -4.98 3.71
N ASP A 483 -9.33 -6.12 4.11
CA ASP A 483 -10.35 -6.13 5.17
C ASP A 483 -9.69 -6.40 6.53
N MET A 484 -9.81 -5.41 7.41
CA MET A 484 -9.30 -5.45 8.79
C MET A 484 -10.47 -5.51 9.79
N THR A 485 -11.57 -6.19 9.48
CA THR A 485 -12.70 -6.33 10.42
C THR A 485 -12.60 -7.59 11.30
N TYR A 486 -13.19 -7.49 12.49
CA TYR A 486 -13.40 -8.60 13.44
C TYR A 486 -14.80 -8.56 14.03
N ARG A 487 -15.19 -9.66 14.66
CA ARG A 487 -16.46 -9.81 15.37
C ARG A 487 -16.24 -10.16 16.84
N ILE A 488 -17.29 -9.99 17.63
CA ILE A 488 -17.34 -10.41 19.04
C ILE A 488 -18.52 -11.38 19.18
N PRO A 489 -18.31 -12.65 19.56
CA PRO A 489 -17.02 -13.34 19.66
C PRO A 489 -16.29 -13.41 18.29
N THR A 490 -14.98 -13.60 18.32
CA THR A 490 -14.15 -13.71 17.12
C THR A 490 -14.51 -14.94 16.30
N VAL A 491 -14.44 -14.83 14.98
CA VAL A 491 -14.58 -15.97 14.08
C VAL A 491 -13.26 -16.26 13.36
N ALA A 492 -13.07 -17.51 12.93
CA ALA A 492 -11.79 -17.99 12.38
C ALA A 492 -11.25 -17.18 11.18
N SER A 493 -12.13 -16.58 10.38
CA SER A 493 -11.77 -15.78 9.20
C SER A 493 -11.56 -14.30 9.50
N ASP A 494 -11.81 -13.84 10.73
CA ASP A 494 -11.55 -12.45 11.12
C ASP A 494 -10.07 -12.12 11.01
N ARG A 495 -9.75 -10.82 10.96
CA ARG A 495 -8.37 -10.34 11.01
C ARG A 495 -7.65 -10.90 12.23
N ILE A 496 -6.32 -10.92 12.17
CA ILE A 496 -5.48 -11.29 13.31
C ILE A 496 -4.69 -10.07 13.75
N SER A 497 -4.73 -9.76 15.04
CA SER A 497 -3.82 -8.79 15.68
C SER A 497 -3.15 -9.49 16.85
N ALA A 498 -1.86 -9.75 16.72
CA ALA A 498 -1.13 -10.62 17.65
C ALA A 498 0.19 -9.95 18.09
N PRO A 499 0.44 -9.87 19.41
CA PRO A 499 1.70 -9.38 19.90
C PRO A 499 2.80 -10.45 19.79
N VAL A 500 3.96 -10.05 19.27
CA VAL A 500 5.22 -10.78 19.31
C VAL A 500 5.85 -10.58 20.69
N ALA A 501 5.95 -11.67 21.46
CA ALA A 501 6.55 -11.66 22.79
C ALA A 501 8.08 -11.58 22.68
N ALA A 502 8.64 -10.38 22.86
CA ALA A 502 10.08 -10.12 22.88
C ALA A 502 10.61 -9.86 24.30
N ARG A 503 11.90 -10.15 24.53
CA ARG A 503 12.58 -9.86 25.81
C ARG A 503 13.04 -8.39 25.90
N LEU A 504 13.28 -7.74 24.77
CA LEU A 504 13.73 -6.36 24.63
C LEU A 504 12.75 -5.58 23.72
N GLY A 505 12.92 -4.25 23.63
CA GLY A 505 12.10 -3.35 22.80
C GLY A 505 12.43 -3.46 21.30
N ASP A 506 12.37 -4.68 20.79
CA ASP A 506 12.82 -5.04 19.44
C ASP A 506 11.79 -4.60 18.39
N SER A 507 12.28 -4.08 17.27
CA SER A 507 11.45 -3.69 16.13
C SER A 507 11.46 -4.82 15.10
N ILE A 508 10.28 -5.26 14.67
CA ILE A 508 10.14 -6.18 13.54
C ILE A 508 10.67 -5.50 12.28
N ARG A 509 11.51 -6.20 11.52
CA ARG A 509 12.15 -5.71 10.28
C ARG A 509 11.56 -6.39 9.05
N HIS A 510 11.42 -7.71 9.10
CA HIS A 510 11.03 -8.51 7.93
C HIS A 510 10.00 -9.56 8.28
N ILE A 511 9.12 -9.81 7.32
CA ILE A 511 8.18 -10.93 7.32
C ILE A 511 8.57 -11.81 6.13
N VAL A 512 8.99 -13.05 6.40
CA VAL A 512 9.47 -13.98 5.37
C VAL A 512 8.52 -15.17 5.29
N PRO A 513 7.72 -15.28 4.20
CA PRO A 513 6.82 -16.40 4.01
C PRO A 513 7.60 -17.63 3.51
N LEU A 514 7.88 -18.57 4.41
CA LEU A 514 8.35 -19.94 4.07
C LEU A 514 7.19 -20.92 4.27
N SER A 515 7.46 -22.23 4.40
CA SER A 515 6.43 -23.20 4.81
C SER A 515 5.76 -22.86 6.14
N GLN A 516 6.45 -22.09 6.98
CA GLN A 516 5.90 -21.44 8.16
C GLN A 516 6.30 -19.97 8.07
N LEU A 517 5.45 -19.08 8.58
CA LEU A 517 5.73 -17.65 8.54
C LEU A 517 6.85 -17.31 9.52
N MET A 518 7.91 -16.67 9.02
CA MET A 518 9.03 -16.21 9.82
C MET A 518 8.94 -14.70 10.00
N ILE A 519 9.14 -14.22 11.23
CA ILE A 519 9.19 -12.80 11.58
C ILE A 519 10.59 -12.50 12.10
N LEU A 520 11.33 -11.64 11.41
CA LEU A 520 12.69 -11.26 11.79
C LEU A 520 12.67 -9.87 12.42
N SER A 521 13.19 -9.76 13.63
CA SER A 521 13.40 -8.47 14.30
C SER A 521 14.88 -8.09 14.30
N ASN A 522 15.18 -6.89 14.79
CA ASN A 522 16.55 -6.45 15.00
C ASN A 522 17.33 -7.23 16.09
N ALA A 523 16.75 -8.26 16.71
CA ALA A 523 17.42 -9.06 17.75
C ALA A 523 17.04 -10.56 17.79
N THR A 524 15.86 -10.94 17.31
CA THR A 524 15.33 -12.30 17.43
C THR A 524 14.54 -12.69 16.18
N GLU A 525 14.64 -13.95 15.80
CA GLU A 525 13.91 -14.57 14.70
C GLU A 525 12.78 -15.42 15.31
N TYR A 526 11.55 -15.17 14.88
CA TYR A 526 10.36 -15.84 15.37
C TYR A 526 9.73 -16.65 14.27
N ARG A 527 9.15 -17.77 14.66
CA ARG A 527 8.24 -18.56 13.83
C ARG A 527 6.81 -18.35 14.31
N VAL A 528 5.90 -18.23 13.36
CA VAL A 528 4.45 -18.18 13.58
C VAL A 528 3.84 -19.50 13.12
N THR A 529 3.07 -20.13 14.01
CA THR A 529 2.36 -21.39 13.76
C THR A 529 0.98 -21.37 14.40
N PRO A 530 0.05 -22.21 13.97
CA PRO A 530 -1.14 -22.49 14.76
C PRO A 530 -0.82 -23.28 16.04
N ILE A 531 -1.70 -23.18 17.03
CA ILE A 531 -1.72 -23.94 18.28
C ILE A 531 -2.79 -25.01 18.13
N ASN A 532 -2.39 -26.29 18.09
CA ASN A 532 -3.31 -27.43 18.04
C ASN A 532 -4.35 -27.40 16.90
N ASP A 533 -4.06 -26.66 15.83
CA ASP A 533 -4.92 -26.48 14.66
C ASP A 533 -4.05 -26.53 13.40
N ASP A 534 -4.67 -26.71 12.24
CA ASP A 534 -3.99 -26.73 10.94
C ASP A 534 -3.92 -25.33 10.30
N ALA A 535 -4.85 -24.45 10.66
CA ALA A 535 -4.95 -23.10 10.09
C ALA A 535 -4.65 -22.01 11.13
N ILE A 536 -4.02 -20.91 10.69
CA ILE A 536 -3.81 -19.73 11.52
C ILE A 536 -5.09 -18.88 11.58
N THR A 537 -5.66 -18.79 12.77
CA THR A 537 -6.87 -18.02 13.11
C THR A 537 -6.58 -17.07 14.28
N PRO A 538 -7.47 -16.10 14.58
CA PRO A 538 -7.28 -15.21 15.71
C PRO A 538 -7.07 -15.94 17.04
N ASP A 539 -7.72 -17.10 17.23
CA ASP A 539 -7.65 -17.87 18.47
C ASP A 539 -6.56 -18.96 18.46
N SER A 540 -6.11 -19.39 17.28
CA SER A 540 -5.10 -20.45 17.15
C SER A 540 -3.67 -19.93 16.97
N ILE A 541 -3.45 -18.64 16.75
CA ILE A 541 -2.10 -18.13 16.41
C ILE A 541 -1.09 -18.24 17.58
N SER A 542 0.11 -18.72 17.29
CA SER A 542 1.25 -18.76 18.22
C SER A 542 2.52 -18.22 17.58
N VAL A 543 3.20 -17.34 18.32
CA VAL A 543 4.51 -16.80 17.94
C VAL A 543 5.57 -17.31 18.91
N ARG A 544 6.62 -17.94 18.39
CA ARG A 544 7.71 -18.55 19.19
C ARG A 544 9.09 -18.13 18.66
N PRO A 545 10.05 -17.80 19.53
CA PRO A 545 11.42 -17.54 19.10
C PRO A 545 12.08 -18.84 18.63
N GLU A 546 12.76 -18.79 17.48
CA GLU A 546 13.57 -19.89 16.94
C GLU A 546 15.06 -19.65 17.20
N SER A 547 15.51 -18.42 16.93
CA SER A 547 16.89 -18.02 17.09
C SER A 547 16.95 -16.60 17.66
N PHE A 548 18.05 -16.27 18.33
CA PHE A 548 18.31 -14.93 18.86
C PHE A 548 19.34 -14.18 18.00
N VAL A 549 19.31 -14.46 16.69
CA VAL A 549 20.07 -13.72 15.70
C VAL A 549 19.23 -12.51 15.27
N SER A 550 19.91 -11.41 14.99
CA SER A 550 19.30 -10.15 14.58
C SER A 550 19.22 -10.05 13.06
N ALA A 551 18.20 -9.42 12.49
CA ALA A 551 18.14 -9.08 11.07
C ALA A 551 18.35 -7.57 10.82
N SER A 552 19.13 -7.26 9.79
CA SER A 552 19.37 -5.90 9.28
C SER A 552 18.14 -5.37 8.53
N LYS A 553 18.25 -4.17 7.93
CA LYS A 553 17.20 -3.62 7.05
C LYS A 553 17.22 -4.22 5.64
N ALA A 554 18.30 -4.89 5.22
CA ALA A 554 18.37 -5.50 3.91
C ALA A 554 17.33 -6.62 3.79
N THR A 555 16.49 -6.55 2.75
CA THR A 555 15.40 -7.49 2.52
C THR A 555 15.93 -8.93 2.38
N PRO A 556 15.44 -9.88 3.18
CA PRO A 556 15.83 -11.28 3.06
C PRO A 556 15.39 -11.90 1.74
N GLU A 557 16.20 -12.82 1.24
CA GLU A 557 15.90 -13.59 0.02
C GLU A 557 15.65 -15.05 0.35
N VAL A 558 14.82 -15.72 -0.46
CA VAL A 558 14.54 -17.14 -0.30
C VAL A 558 15.16 -17.92 -1.46
N VAL A 559 16.12 -18.79 -1.13
CA VAL A 559 16.72 -19.72 -2.08
C VAL A 559 16.21 -21.12 -1.79
N ASN A 560 15.42 -21.66 -2.72
CA ASN A 560 14.75 -22.95 -2.58
C ASN A 560 13.83 -22.97 -1.32
N ASN A 561 14.23 -23.61 -0.23
CA ASN A 561 13.50 -23.65 1.06
C ASN A 561 14.27 -22.99 2.22
N VAL A 562 15.32 -22.23 1.92
CA VAL A 562 16.21 -21.59 2.90
C VAL A 562 16.09 -20.07 2.76
N GLY A 563 15.83 -19.38 3.87
CA GLY A 563 15.88 -17.93 3.91
C GLY A 563 17.31 -17.45 4.15
N ILE A 564 17.70 -16.35 3.49
CA ILE A 564 19.00 -15.69 3.64
C ILE A 564 18.73 -14.26 4.12
N ALA A 565 19.30 -13.89 5.26
CA ALA A 565 19.20 -12.55 5.82
C ALA A 565 20.55 -12.05 6.31
N ALA A 566 20.82 -10.76 6.14
CA ALA A 566 21.98 -10.13 6.73
C ALA A 566 21.73 -9.80 8.21
N ALA A 567 22.73 -10.04 9.05
CA ALA A 567 22.64 -9.79 10.48
C ALA A 567 22.60 -8.28 10.77
N ALA A 568 21.79 -7.85 11.74
CA ALA A 568 21.70 -6.43 12.10
C ALA A 568 23.01 -5.81 12.60
N ARG A 569 23.94 -6.66 13.07
CA ARG A 569 25.26 -6.26 13.57
C ARG A 569 26.31 -7.25 13.10
N GLY A 570 27.50 -6.73 12.83
CA GLY A 570 28.67 -7.52 12.42
C GLY A 570 28.74 -7.83 10.93
N GLY A 571 27.75 -7.44 10.11
CA GLY A 571 27.82 -7.57 8.65
C GLY A 571 27.64 -8.99 8.10
N HIS A 572 27.61 -10.01 8.96
CA HIS A 572 27.48 -11.41 8.54
C HIS A 572 26.16 -11.72 7.84
N VAL A 573 26.22 -12.56 6.82
CA VAL A 573 25.04 -13.12 6.14
C VAL A 573 24.71 -14.49 6.73
N ARG A 574 23.43 -14.67 7.05
CA ARG A 574 22.90 -15.85 7.74
C ARG A 574 21.89 -16.57 6.88
N GLU A 575 21.96 -17.89 6.89
CA GLU A 575 20.91 -18.76 6.36
C GLU A 575 20.01 -19.23 7.50
N PHE A 576 18.73 -19.43 7.24
CA PHE A 576 17.82 -20.14 8.15
C PHE A 576 16.98 -21.13 7.36
N GLY A 577 17.10 -22.42 7.72
CA GLY A 577 16.44 -23.53 7.06
C GLY A 577 15.69 -24.41 8.05
N PHE A 578 14.54 -24.95 7.65
CA PHE A 578 13.74 -25.83 8.50
C PHE A 578 14.35 -27.23 8.59
N GLN A 579 14.70 -27.68 9.81
CA GLN A 579 15.27 -29.02 10.02
C GLN A 579 14.29 -29.95 10.75
N ARG A 580 13.49 -30.69 9.97
CA ARG A 580 12.51 -31.65 10.50
C ARG A 580 13.13 -32.81 11.29
N GLN A 581 14.26 -33.35 10.82
CA GLN A 581 14.81 -34.63 11.33
C GLN A 581 15.44 -34.52 12.71
N VAL A 582 15.88 -33.34 13.14
CA VAL A 582 16.65 -33.17 14.38
C VAL A 582 15.89 -32.39 15.44
N VAL A 583 15.28 -31.25 15.09
CA VAL A 583 14.69 -30.32 16.08
C VAL A 583 13.26 -29.90 15.73
N SER A 584 12.77 -30.17 14.50
CA SER A 584 11.46 -29.68 14.00
C SER A 584 11.32 -28.15 14.17
N SER A 585 12.40 -27.44 13.86
CA SER A 585 12.62 -26.02 14.13
C SER A 585 13.56 -25.45 13.07
N TYR A 586 13.58 -24.13 12.92
CA TYR A 586 14.53 -23.46 12.03
C TYR A 586 15.90 -23.39 12.68
N ILE A 587 16.94 -23.73 11.91
CA ILE A 587 18.33 -23.62 12.34
C ILE A 587 19.00 -22.52 11.51
N THR A 588 19.70 -21.62 12.19
CA THR A 588 20.42 -20.51 11.59
C THR A 588 21.91 -20.85 11.44
N GLY A 589 22.44 -20.73 10.22
CA GLY A 589 23.86 -20.92 9.86
C GLY A 589 24.53 -19.61 9.43
N ASP A 590 25.86 -19.55 9.50
CA ASP A 590 26.65 -18.36 9.07
C ASP A 590 27.36 -18.65 7.75
N LEU A 591 26.93 -17.98 6.68
CA LEU A 591 27.48 -18.13 5.34
C LEU A 591 28.80 -17.36 5.17
N SER A 592 29.00 -16.31 5.97
CA SER A 592 30.16 -15.42 5.90
C SER A 592 31.40 -15.97 6.61
N ILE A 593 31.27 -17.04 7.40
CA ILE A 593 32.34 -17.59 8.25
C ILE A 593 33.63 -17.95 7.50
N ARG A 594 33.56 -18.23 6.19
CA ARG A 594 34.73 -18.59 5.38
C ARG A 594 35.50 -17.39 4.84
N THR A 595 34.90 -16.19 4.86
CA THR A 595 35.46 -14.95 4.30
C THR A 595 35.08 -13.75 5.19
N PRO A 596 35.43 -13.76 6.49
CA PRO A 596 35.03 -12.71 7.43
C PRO A 596 35.61 -11.34 7.05
N ASP A 597 36.72 -11.30 6.32
CA ASP A 597 37.35 -10.07 5.80
C ASP A 597 36.45 -9.25 4.87
N LEU A 598 35.46 -9.87 4.23
CA LEU A 598 34.46 -9.18 3.40
C LEU A 598 33.28 -8.59 4.19
N PHE A 599 33.12 -8.97 5.46
CA PHE A 599 31.92 -8.65 6.25
C PHE A 599 32.24 -7.92 7.57
N ASP A 600 33.34 -8.27 8.24
CA ASP A 600 33.72 -7.75 9.53
C ASP A 600 33.95 -6.22 9.45
N GLY A 601 33.13 -5.47 10.17
CA GLY A 601 33.18 -4.00 10.20
C GLY A 601 32.36 -3.30 9.12
N PHE A 602 31.69 -4.06 8.24
CA PHE A 602 30.77 -3.55 7.23
C PHE A 602 29.32 -3.92 7.52
N THR A 603 28.38 -3.27 6.82
CA THR A 603 26.97 -3.69 6.77
C THR A 603 26.61 -4.14 5.36
N ILE A 604 25.54 -4.93 5.28
CA ILE A 604 24.89 -5.29 4.04
C ILE A 604 23.62 -4.47 3.95
N ASP A 605 23.50 -3.71 2.87
CA ASP A 605 22.44 -2.74 2.70
C ASP A 605 21.32 -3.30 1.82
N GLN A 606 21.66 -4.16 0.84
CA GLN A 606 20.69 -4.79 -0.05
C GLN A 606 21.13 -6.21 -0.45
N ILE A 607 20.14 -7.06 -0.73
CA ILE A 607 20.29 -8.44 -1.21
C ILE A 607 19.41 -8.58 -2.46
N ALA A 608 19.87 -9.34 -3.46
CA ALA A 608 19.08 -9.75 -4.61
C ALA A 608 19.42 -11.18 -5.02
N TYR A 609 18.49 -11.89 -5.65
CA TYR A 609 18.71 -13.28 -6.06
C TYR A 609 18.44 -13.51 -7.54
N SER A 610 19.47 -13.95 -8.27
CA SER A 610 19.37 -14.45 -9.65
C SER A 610 19.30 -15.97 -9.63
N LYS A 611 18.24 -16.55 -10.20
CA LYS A 611 17.98 -18.00 -10.27
C LYS A 611 18.59 -18.63 -11.51
N ALA A 612 18.53 -17.94 -12.64
CA ALA A 612 19.00 -18.41 -13.93
C ALA A 612 20.00 -17.42 -14.55
N PRO A 613 21.04 -17.90 -15.28
CA PRO A 613 21.37 -19.30 -15.52
C PRO A 613 22.07 -19.99 -14.33
N LEU A 614 22.64 -19.20 -13.40
CA LEU A 614 23.32 -19.69 -12.20
C LEU A 614 22.65 -19.11 -10.94
N PRO A 615 22.49 -19.89 -9.87
CA PRO A 615 21.94 -19.41 -8.62
C PRO A 615 22.98 -18.55 -7.89
N ILE A 616 22.85 -17.23 -8.01
CA ILE A 616 23.75 -16.25 -7.40
C ILE A 616 22.94 -15.28 -6.56
N VAL A 617 23.32 -15.15 -5.29
CA VAL A 617 22.81 -14.13 -4.37
C VAL A 617 23.79 -12.96 -4.38
N TRP A 618 23.30 -11.78 -4.71
CA TRP A 618 24.06 -10.56 -4.83
C TRP A 618 23.83 -9.66 -3.61
N PHE A 619 24.85 -8.92 -3.22
CA PHE A 619 24.79 -8.03 -2.05
C PHE A 619 25.42 -6.68 -2.36
N ALA A 620 24.80 -5.60 -1.91
CA ALA A 620 25.43 -4.29 -1.78
C ALA A 620 26.01 -4.15 -0.36
N SER A 621 27.31 -3.88 -0.26
CA SER A 621 27.99 -3.69 1.03
C SER A 621 28.28 -2.21 1.27
N SER A 622 28.24 -1.79 2.54
CA SER A 622 28.63 -0.45 2.97
C SER A 622 30.11 -0.12 2.71
N SER A 623 30.92 -1.12 2.30
CA SER A 623 32.27 -0.92 1.77
C SER A 623 32.30 -0.25 0.39
N GLY A 624 31.15 -0.17 -0.29
CA GLY A 624 31.01 0.27 -1.68
C GLY A 624 31.23 -0.84 -2.71
N GLN A 625 31.58 -2.06 -2.28
CA GLN A 625 31.77 -3.22 -3.15
C GLN A 625 30.49 -4.05 -3.29
N GLY A 626 30.35 -4.73 -4.42
CA GLY A 626 29.34 -5.77 -4.62
C GLY A 626 29.86 -7.12 -4.16
N LEU A 627 29.05 -7.94 -3.49
CA LEU A 627 29.41 -9.32 -3.15
C LEU A 627 28.50 -10.28 -3.91
N ALA A 628 29.03 -11.44 -4.29
CA ALA A 628 28.34 -12.48 -5.01
C ALA A 628 28.52 -13.82 -4.28
N LEU A 629 27.42 -14.48 -3.98
CA LEU A 629 27.41 -15.81 -3.39
C LEU A 629 26.75 -16.76 -4.39
N THR A 630 27.55 -17.60 -5.05
CA THR A 630 27.02 -18.76 -5.77
C THR A 630 26.55 -19.77 -4.73
N TYR A 631 25.24 -20.01 -4.66
CA TYR A 631 24.61 -20.76 -3.57
C TYR A 631 23.62 -21.79 -4.11
N ALA A 632 23.92 -23.06 -3.87
CA ALA A 632 23.01 -24.19 -4.13
C ALA A 632 23.01 -25.09 -2.89
N PRO A 633 22.09 -24.86 -1.93
CA PRO A 633 22.10 -25.56 -0.66
C PRO A 633 21.88 -27.07 -0.80
N GLU A 634 21.08 -27.51 -1.77
CA GLU A 634 20.85 -28.92 -2.07
C GLU A 634 22.11 -29.69 -2.48
N GLU A 635 23.07 -29.01 -3.12
CA GLU A 635 24.36 -29.56 -3.53
C GLU A 635 25.49 -29.20 -2.54
N GLN A 636 25.16 -28.53 -1.44
CA GLN A 636 26.11 -28.00 -0.44
C GLN A 636 27.16 -27.05 -1.05
N ILE A 637 26.77 -26.28 -2.06
CA ILE A 637 27.63 -25.30 -2.71
C ILE A 637 27.37 -23.92 -2.11
N GLY A 638 28.43 -23.28 -1.63
CA GLY A 638 28.43 -21.89 -1.18
C GLY A 638 29.81 -21.28 -1.39
N SER A 639 29.94 -20.37 -2.35
CA SER A 639 31.20 -19.71 -2.70
C SER A 639 31.03 -18.22 -2.85
N TRP A 640 31.87 -17.45 -2.16
CA TRP A 640 31.89 -15.99 -2.20
C TRP A 640 32.86 -15.48 -3.27
N ALA A 641 32.47 -14.39 -3.92
CA ALA A 641 33.32 -13.51 -4.71
C ALA A 641 32.95 -12.05 -4.43
N HIS A 642 33.85 -11.12 -4.70
CA HIS A 642 33.57 -9.69 -4.66
C HIS A 642 33.74 -9.05 -6.04
N MET A 643 32.94 -8.03 -6.30
CA MET A 643 32.93 -7.22 -7.50
C MET A 643 33.41 -5.82 -7.14
N VAL A 644 34.50 -5.40 -7.78
CA VAL A 644 35.17 -4.13 -7.50
C VAL A 644 35.13 -3.28 -8.76
N THR A 645 34.33 -2.23 -8.75
CA THR A 645 34.29 -1.21 -9.81
C THR A 645 34.93 0.10 -9.33
N ALA A 646 35.20 1.04 -10.24
CA ALA A 646 35.70 2.37 -9.91
C ALA A 646 34.67 3.25 -9.17
N GLY A 647 33.39 2.85 -9.13
CA GLY A 647 32.32 3.51 -8.37
C GLY A 647 31.94 2.77 -7.08
N THR A 648 30.97 3.31 -6.35
CA THR A 648 30.37 2.63 -5.18
C THR A 648 29.02 2.04 -5.57
N ILE A 649 28.85 0.73 -5.35
CA ILE A 649 27.58 0.04 -5.59
C ILE A 649 26.66 0.33 -4.40
N GLU A 650 25.55 1.02 -4.66
CA GLU A 650 24.58 1.45 -3.63
C GLU A 650 23.35 0.53 -3.56
N SER A 651 22.95 -0.09 -4.69
CA SER A 651 21.75 -0.92 -4.78
C SER A 651 21.93 -2.05 -5.79
N VAL A 652 21.28 -3.19 -5.53
CA VAL A 652 21.30 -4.39 -6.40
C VAL A 652 19.89 -4.98 -6.58
N ALA A 653 19.49 -5.27 -7.80
CA ALA A 653 18.23 -5.93 -8.10
C ALA A 653 18.44 -7.03 -9.14
N SER A 654 17.65 -8.10 -9.07
CA SER A 654 17.66 -9.15 -10.09
C SER A 654 16.31 -9.14 -10.78
N VAL A 655 16.31 -9.06 -12.11
CA VAL A 655 15.09 -8.98 -12.92
C VAL A 655 15.12 -10.10 -13.98
N PRO A 656 14.08 -10.93 -14.04
CA PRO A 656 13.96 -11.93 -15.11
C PRO A 656 13.74 -11.23 -16.46
N GLU A 657 14.62 -11.49 -17.43
CA GLU A 657 14.42 -11.11 -18.84
C GLU A 657 14.58 -12.35 -19.71
N ASP A 658 13.54 -12.68 -20.48
CA ASP A 658 13.47 -13.88 -21.32
C ASP A 658 13.74 -15.18 -20.54
N MET A 659 14.93 -15.77 -20.73
CA MET A 659 15.34 -17.04 -20.11
C MET A 659 16.38 -16.88 -19.00
N GLU A 660 16.86 -15.67 -18.73
CA GLU A 660 17.88 -15.39 -17.72
C GLU A 660 17.43 -14.30 -16.73
N ASP A 661 17.98 -14.34 -15.52
CA ASP A 661 17.86 -13.24 -14.58
C ASP A 661 19.05 -12.30 -14.74
N HIS A 662 18.79 -11.04 -15.04
CA HIS A 662 19.82 -10.01 -15.15
C HIS A 662 19.98 -9.27 -13.83
N LEU A 663 21.24 -9.13 -13.41
CA LEU A 663 21.60 -8.25 -12.32
C LEU A 663 21.61 -6.81 -12.80
N TYR A 664 21.03 -5.98 -11.96
CA TYR A 664 20.88 -4.56 -12.13
C TYR A 664 21.54 -3.90 -10.92
N LEU A 665 22.49 -3.00 -11.18
CA LEU A 665 23.27 -2.25 -10.19
C LEU A 665 22.95 -0.77 -10.25
N MET A 666 22.86 -0.11 -9.09
CA MET A 666 22.97 1.34 -8.99
C MET A 666 24.38 1.67 -8.53
N VAL A 667 25.12 2.39 -9.36
CA VAL A 667 26.52 2.72 -9.10
C VAL A 667 26.68 4.23 -9.03
N ASN A 668 27.14 4.73 -7.89
CA ASN A 668 27.53 6.12 -7.73
C ASN A 668 28.97 6.30 -8.21
N ARG A 669 29.12 7.06 -9.29
CA ARG A 669 30.39 7.37 -9.94
C ARG A 669 30.66 8.86 -9.80
N ALA A 670 31.32 9.23 -8.70
CA ALA A 670 31.71 10.59 -8.38
C ALA A 670 30.52 11.59 -8.30
N GLY A 671 29.41 11.16 -7.71
CA GLY A 671 28.21 11.98 -7.51
C GLY A 671 27.14 11.81 -8.59
N VAL A 672 27.44 11.12 -9.68
CA VAL A 672 26.46 10.72 -10.70
C VAL A 672 26.05 9.27 -10.43
N ARG A 673 24.76 9.04 -10.21
CA ARG A 673 24.20 7.69 -10.08
C ARG A 673 23.89 7.14 -11.46
N GLN A 674 24.35 5.92 -11.72
CA GLN A 674 24.15 5.25 -13.00
C GLN A 674 23.50 3.89 -12.76
N VAL A 675 22.43 3.64 -13.52
CA VAL A 675 21.79 2.33 -13.58
C VAL A 675 22.54 1.47 -14.58
N GLU A 676 23.15 0.38 -14.09
CA GLU A 676 23.95 -0.53 -14.88
C GLU A 676 23.31 -1.92 -14.91
N ARG A 677 23.13 -2.48 -16.11
CA ARG A 677 22.62 -3.84 -16.32
C ARG A 677 23.77 -4.77 -16.67
N MET A 678 23.94 -5.83 -15.89
CA MET A 678 24.90 -6.89 -16.20
C MET A 678 24.51 -7.60 -17.50
N GLY A 679 25.48 -7.83 -18.37
CA GLY A 679 25.29 -8.57 -19.61
C GLY A 679 24.76 -9.99 -19.38
N ALA A 680 24.22 -10.61 -20.43
CA ALA A 680 23.83 -12.03 -20.38
C ALA A 680 25.04 -12.89 -20.02
N LEU A 681 24.82 -13.88 -19.16
CA LEU A 681 25.84 -14.85 -18.80
C LEU A 681 25.93 -15.91 -19.90
N ASP A 682 24.80 -16.36 -20.45
CA ASP A 682 24.74 -17.14 -21.69
C ASP A 682 24.55 -16.22 -22.91
N PHE A 683 25.63 -15.98 -23.63
CA PHE A 683 25.62 -15.23 -24.90
C PHE A 683 25.67 -16.15 -26.14
N GLY A 684 25.29 -17.42 -26.00
CA GLY A 684 25.16 -18.36 -27.14
C GLY A 684 26.49 -18.83 -27.75
N GLY A 685 27.63 -18.51 -27.11
CA GLY A 685 28.96 -18.99 -27.48
C GLY A 685 29.68 -18.20 -28.58
N ALA A 686 29.04 -17.21 -29.20
CA ALA A 686 29.68 -16.31 -30.15
C ALA A 686 30.48 -15.24 -29.39
N ILE A 687 31.81 -15.21 -29.55
CA ILE A 687 32.66 -14.33 -28.75
C ILE A 687 32.35 -12.84 -28.97
N GLU A 688 31.90 -12.47 -30.16
CA GLU A 688 31.47 -11.12 -30.50
C GLU A 688 30.24 -10.61 -29.71
N ASP A 689 29.48 -11.51 -29.07
CA ASP A 689 28.33 -11.16 -28.23
C ASP A 689 28.70 -11.00 -26.74
N ALA A 690 29.96 -11.28 -26.37
CA ALA A 690 30.43 -11.17 -24.99
C ALA A 690 30.54 -9.70 -24.52
N ARG A 691 30.07 -9.42 -23.29
CA ARG A 691 30.00 -8.07 -22.71
C ARG A 691 30.69 -7.98 -21.35
N PHE A 692 31.97 -8.31 -21.28
CA PHE A 692 32.76 -8.33 -20.03
C PHE A 692 33.60 -7.05 -19.85
N VAL A 693 32.93 -5.90 -19.75
CA VAL A 693 33.52 -4.59 -19.48
C VAL A 693 32.77 -3.91 -18.34
N ASP A 694 33.44 -2.99 -17.64
CA ASP A 694 32.82 -2.18 -16.58
C ASP A 694 32.30 -0.85 -17.18
N ASN A 695 31.16 -0.36 -16.68
CA ASN A 695 30.48 0.83 -17.18
C ASN A 695 30.35 0.91 -18.72
N GLY A 696 30.00 -0.21 -19.35
CA GLY A 696 30.11 -0.37 -20.79
C GLY A 696 28.89 0.05 -21.60
N VAL A 697 29.10 0.29 -22.89
CA VAL A 697 28.08 0.44 -23.92
C VAL A 697 28.20 -0.68 -24.94
N ALA A 698 27.07 -1.15 -25.47
CA ALA A 698 27.02 -2.10 -26.56
C ALA A 698 26.49 -1.43 -27.84
N TYR A 699 27.10 -1.74 -28.98
CA TYR A 699 26.68 -1.32 -30.31
C TYR A 699 26.44 -2.55 -31.18
N ASP A 700 25.29 -2.60 -31.84
CA ASP A 700 24.96 -3.61 -32.86
C ASP A 700 24.33 -2.87 -34.06
N GLY A 701 25.05 -2.83 -35.18
CA GLY A 701 24.63 -2.05 -36.34
C GLY A 701 25.57 -2.11 -37.53
N ALA A 702 25.45 -1.12 -38.40
CA ALA A 702 26.31 -1.01 -39.58
C ALA A 702 27.78 -0.78 -39.17
N PRO A 703 28.76 -1.37 -39.88
CA PRO A 703 30.17 -1.21 -39.53
C PRO A 703 30.58 0.26 -39.36
N THR A 704 31.04 0.63 -38.17
CA THR A 704 31.47 2.00 -37.83
C THR A 704 32.77 1.99 -37.05
N THR A 705 33.53 3.08 -37.15
CA THR A 705 34.72 3.32 -36.31
C THR A 705 34.40 4.18 -35.10
N ALA A 706 33.28 4.89 -35.05
CA ALA A 706 32.97 5.81 -33.96
C ALA A 706 31.87 5.22 -33.08
N ILE A 707 32.21 4.96 -31.80
CA ILE A 707 31.29 4.42 -30.80
C ILE A 707 30.98 5.50 -29.78
N TRP A 708 29.69 5.82 -29.63
CA TRP A 708 29.20 6.84 -28.69
C TRP A 708 29.19 6.29 -27.26
N ALA A 709 29.90 6.96 -26.35
CA ALA A 709 30.06 6.60 -24.95
C ALA A 709 30.31 7.86 -24.07
N PRO A 710 29.38 8.84 -24.06
CA PRO A 710 29.60 10.16 -23.44
C PRO A 710 29.82 10.09 -21.93
N HIS A 711 29.27 9.07 -21.27
CA HIS A 711 29.45 8.83 -19.83
C HIS A 711 30.87 8.41 -19.45
N LEU A 712 31.71 8.06 -20.44
CA LEU A 712 33.11 7.68 -20.27
C LEU A 712 34.09 8.76 -20.77
N GLU A 713 33.65 10.01 -20.97
CA GLU A 713 34.48 11.08 -21.50
C GLU A 713 35.82 11.21 -20.75
N GLY A 714 36.94 11.24 -21.50
CA GLY A 714 38.29 11.33 -20.95
C GLY A 714 38.83 10.03 -20.32
N GLN A 715 38.03 8.96 -20.23
CA GLN A 715 38.47 7.68 -19.67
C GLN A 715 39.22 6.82 -20.68
N SER A 716 40.15 6.00 -20.17
CA SER A 716 40.79 4.93 -20.95
C SER A 716 39.87 3.72 -21.00
N VAL A 717 39.54 3.26 -22.20
CA VAL A 717 38.58 2.19 -22.43
C VAL A 717 39.18 1.06 -23.25
N VAL A 718 38.52 -0.10 -23.18
CA VAL A 718 38.77 -1.27 -24.04
C VAL A 718 37.50 -1.61 -24.78
N ALA A 719 37.63 -2.26 -25.93
CA ALA A 719 36.49 -2.69 -26.72
C ALA A 719 36.69 -4.12 -27.22
N LEU A 720 35.61 -4.88 -27.29
CA LEU A 720 35.51 -6.10 -28.07
C LEU A 720 34.77 -5.76 -29.36
N ALA A 721 35.47 -5.73 -30.50
CA ALA A 721 34.94 -5.29 -31.79
C ALA A 721 34.92 -6.47 -32.77
N ASP A 722 33.73 -6.97 -33.13
CA ASP A 722 33.50 -8.19 -33.92
C ASP A 722 34.36 -9.39 -33.42
N GLY A 723 34.46 -9.53 -32.09
CA GLY A 723 35.23 -10.58 -31.43
C GLY A 723 36.73 -10.29 -31.25
N LEU A 724 37.24 -9.16 -31.75
CA LEU A 724 38.63 -8.74 -31.57
C LEU A 724 38.76 -7.75 -30.39
N ALA A 725 39.61 -8.09 -29.42
CA ALA A 725 39.93 -7.16 -28.33
C ALA A 725 40.81 -5.99 -28.81
N VAL A 726 40.34 -4.77 -28.60
CA VAL A 726 41.00 -3.51 -28.91
C VAL A 726 41.30 -2.78 -27.60
N THR A 727 42.54 -2.33 -27.43
CA THR A 727 43.02 -1.65 -26.22
C THR A 727 43.65 -0.31 -26.56
N GLY A 728 43.86 0.54 -25.56
CA GLY A 728 44.49 1.87 -25.74
C GLY A 728 43.54 2.90 -26.37
N LEU A 729 42.23 2.70 -26.22
CA LEU A 729 41.22 3.66 -26.65
C LEU A 729 41.01 4.71 -25.56
N THR A 730 40.67 5.93 -25.98
CA THR A 730 40.26 7.01 -25.08
C THR A 730 39.02 7.66 -25.66
N VAL A 731 38.06 7.97 -24.79
CA VAL A 731 36.85 8.68 -25.20
C VAL A 731 37.17 10.17 -25.29
N THR A 732 36.84 10.78 -26.43
CA THR A 732 37.04 12.22 -26.66
C THR A 732 35.85 12.78 -27.44
N GLY A 733 35.22 13.84 -26.93
CA GLY A 733 34.02 14.41 -27.51
C GLY A 733 32.84 13.44 -27.50
N GLY A 734 32.80 12.54 -26.51
CA GLY A 734 31.80 11.50 -26.30
C GLY A 734 31.99 10.25 -27.17
N TYR A 735 33.01 10.19 -28.03
CA TYR A 735 33.25 9.04 -28.90
C TYR A 735 34.58 8.33 -28.59
N ALA A 736 34.57 7.00 -28.67
CA ALA A 736 35.76 6.19 -28.82
C ALA A 736 35.92 5.77 -30.28
N THR A 737 37.13 5.98 -30.84
CA THR A 737 37.40 5.68 -32.26
C THR A 737 38.18 4.36 -32.40
N LEU A 738 37.56 3.37 -33.04
CA LEU A 738 38.15 2.07 -33.35
C LEU A 738 39.15 2.18 -34.53
N PRO A 739 40.23 1.38 -34.54
CA PRO A 739 41.19 1.34 -35.65
C PRO A 739 40.60 0.81 -36.98
N THR A 740 39.59 -0.05 -36.89
CA THR A 740 38.88 -0.66 -38.01
C THR A 740 37.38 -0.61 -37.76
N PRO A 741 36.54 -0.40 -38.80
CA PRO A 741 35.08 -0.45 -38.65
C PRO A 741 34.62 -1.82 -38.13
N ALA A 742 33.67 -1.84 -37.21
CA ALA A 742 33.07 -3.06 -36.65
C ALA A 742 31.56 -2.93 -36.52
N SER A 743 30.85 -4.05 -36.66
CA SER A 743 29.37 -4.10 -36.60
C SER A 743 28.86 -4.33 -35.18
N LYS A 744 29.53 -5.19 -34.42
CA LYS A 744 29.23 -5.50 -33.02
C LYS A 744 30.36 -5.03 -32.13
N VAL A 745 30.05 -4.19 -31.14
CA VAL A 745 31.06 -3.64 -30.24
C VAL A 745 30.56 -3.63 -28.80
N ALA A 746 31.32 -4.21 -27.88
CA ALA A 746 31.16 -3.99 -26.44
C ALA A 746 32.33 -3.14 -25.94
N LEU A 747 32.08 -1.90 -25.52
CA LEU A 747 33.11 -0.93 -25.13
C LEU A 747 32.90 -0.49 -23.68
N GLY A 748 33.97 -0.42 -22.89
CA GLY A 748 33.88 0.08 -21.51
C GLY A 748 35.22 0.16 -20.80
N LEU A 749 35.18 0.39 -19.50
CA LEU A 749 36.35 0.35 -18.63
C LEU A 749 36.89 -1.09 -18.55
N ALA A 750 38.21 -1.21 -18.50
CA ALA A 750 38.86 -2.51 -18.39
C ALA A 750 38.64 -3.09 -16.99
N TYR A 751 38.06 -4.30 -16.93
CA TYR A 751 37.91 -5.05 -15.68
C TYR A 751 38.99 -6.13 -15.56
N THR A 752 39.66 -6.21 -14.40
CA THR A 752 40.69 -7.22 -14.14
C THR A 752 40.15 -8.29 -13.20
N ALA A 753 39.81 -9.47 -13.75
CA ALA A 753 39.43 -10.61 -12.93
C ALA A 753 40.66 -11.23 -12.24
N ARG A 754 40.59 -11.43 -10.92
CA ARG A 754 41.62 -12.10 -10.13
C ARG A 754 41.05 -13.35 -9.48
N ILE A 755 41.76 -14.46 -9.65
CA ILE A 755 41.51 -15.72 -8.93
C ILE A 755 42.76 -16.05 -8.14
N GLU A 756 42.59 -16.29 -6.84
CA GLU A 756 43.67 -16.74 -5.97
C GLU A 756 43.30 -18.09 -5.37
N GLY A 757 44.16 -19.09 -5.59
CA GLY A 757 43.98 -20.39 -4.97
C GLY A 757 44.35 -20.37 -3.50
N LEU A 758 43.75 -21.26 -2.71
CA LEU A 758 44.19 -21.50 -1.34
C LEU A 758 45.70 -21.85 -1.32
N PRO A 759 46.41 -21.52 -0.22
CA PRO A 759 47.77 -22.00 -0.03
C PRO A 759 47.85 -23.50 -0.29
N LEU A 760 48.78 -23.92 -1.14
CA LEU A 760 48.95 -25.32 -1.53
C LEU A 760 49.39 -26.17 -0.33
N TYR A 761 48.42 -26.65 0.44
CA TYR A 761 48.62 -27.62 1.50
C TYR A 761 48.36 -29.03 0.98
N MET A 762 49.30 -29.94 1.25
CA MET A 762 49.14 -31.34 0.90
C MET A 762 49.52 -32.15 2.13
N ALA A 763 48.63 -33.00 2.64
CA ALA A 763 48.99 -33.91 3.71
C ALA A 763 49.79 -35.08 3.13
N ILE A 764 50.86 -35.51 3.81
CA ILE A 764 51.52 -36.79 3.51
C ILE A 764 51.08 -37.76 4.60
N PRO A 765 50.32 -38.83 4.28
CA PRO A 765 49.88 -39.78 5.30
C PRO A 765 51.06 -40.32 6.13
N GLY A 766 50.97 -40.24 7.46
CA GLY A 766 51.99 -40.74 8.40
C GLY A 766 53.14 -39.78 8.73
N LEU A 767 53.16 -38.57 8.16
CA LEU A 767 54.17 -37.54 8.43
C LEU A 767 53.47 -36.18 8.65
N GLY A 768 53.76 -35.49 9.75
CA GLY A 768 53.06 -34.25 10.16
C GLY A 768 53.12 -33.10 9.15
N GLY A 769 52.29 -32.06 9.38
CA GLY A 769 52.02 -30.96 8.44
C GLY A 769 53.17 -29.97 8.19
N ASP A 770 54.19 -29.91 9.05
CA ASP A 770 55.28 -28.92 8.99
C ASP A 770 56.47 -29.37 8.12
N ARG A 771 56.21 -29.79 6.88
CA ARG A 771 57.28 -30.11 5.92
C ARG A 771 57.30 -29.14 4.75
N GLN A 772 58.48 -28.59 4.49
CA GLN A 772 58.74 -27.84 3.28
C GLN A 772 58.56 -28.74 2.05
N LYS A 773 57.85 -28.22 1.05
CA LYS A 773 57.58 -28.89 -0.21
C LYS A 773 58.01 -27.99 -1.35
N ASN A 774 58.68 -28.58 -2.34
CA ASN A 774 59.03 -27.88 -3.56
C ASN A 774 57.89 -28.04 -4.58
N VAL A 775 57.34 -26.91 -5.04
CA VAL A 775 56.33 -26.89 -6.10
C VAL A 775 57.07 -26.92 -7.44
N ASN A 776 56.98 -28.04 -8.15
CA ASN A 776 57.70 -28.22 -9.43
C ASN A 776 56.92 -27.71 -10.65
N ALA A 777 55.58 -27.73 -10.60
CA ALA A 777 54.71 -27.23 -11.66
C ALA A 777 53.30 -26.94 -11.12
N VAL A 778 52.63 -25.95 -11.70
CA VAL A 778 51.21 -25.66 -11.53
C VAL A 778 50.56 -25.72 -12.91
N ARG A 779 49.37 -26.31 -13.01
CA ARG A 779 48.60 -26.38 -14.25
C ARG A 779 47.20 -25.87 -13.98
N VAL A 780 46.73 -24.95 -14.82
CA VAL A 780 45.35 -24.47 -14.82
C VAL A 780 44.70 -25.02 -16.09
N ARG A 781 43.54 -25.66 -15.95
CA ARG A 781 42.72 -26.05 -17.09
C ARG A 781 41.61 -25.02 -17.20
N VAL A 782 41.58 -24.36 -18.35
CA VAL A 782 40.48 -23.51 -18.78
C VAL A 782 39.64 -24.29 -19.80
N VAL A 783 38.34 -24.05 -19.81
CA VAL A 783 37.37 -24.68 -20.71
C VAL A 783 36.65 -23.52 -21.40
N ASP A 784 36.61 -23.54 -22.73
CA ASP A 784 35.92 -22.54 -23.57
C ASP A 784 36.25 -21.08 -23.19
N SER A 785 37.55 -20.80 -22.95
CA SER A 785 38.07 -19.51 -22.47
C SER A 785 38.70 -18.63 -23.54
#